data_AF-A0A559KPX8-F1
#
_entry.id   AF-A0A559KPX8-F1
#
_cell.length_a   1.000
_cell.length_b   1.000
_cell.length_c   1.000
_cell.angle_alpha   90.00
_cell.angle_beta   90.00
_cell.angle_gamma   90.00
#
_symmetry.space_group_name_H-M   'P 1'
#
loop_
_entity.id
_entity.type
_entity.pdbx_description
1 polymer ?
#
loop_
_entity_poly.entity_id
_entity_poly.type
_entity_poly.pdbx_seq_one_letter_code
_entity_poly.pdbx_strand_id
1 'polypeptide(L)'
;MESSRANSGQSAPLLSQDLQPSTAVGFQQQGTVDWTRIMSGSVTFSVDVLSRLSKAGVEAFTIYAARAIFSNVKLGPSGELRLHRALDKLSAFPSFGKALWFVGLNCLGICACLTEGYSTIVAAKVIRELFLLYGPPAELTPALRQWIALVEPSGGLLASSEFGLVLHGLTKLCLGDGQRKLQGSGSPEDIALVLKQVFEVSAGRLDRLFLSGGMDCAWIAAVAHWLLDLRVEVQDQDGTIIYRPDGTQNRYSPEAQVIITYHLGHSSEILQVDRRHYVIPSGKALFNHLQNQEIISYGRVPWESCLIDTFGSPMRLLLGSQARTTGACLGSAARIFQAAIYDGEGHITSLVSDEERLRLSPISESSYGRGFCLLARRLLPELGQNPVLHQTMEAAVNKGYLNAAQQFSQSYVSLSQLCSCMNCRSNVDGERGYTAFCLLTLIPTICTLVRAMSTICMQQDLKVQPTRSGLESLYWNQRDAIGDPGDSYYDPVVDGLLRPWPKHTLSFAQMLFAGRQHDRGSGSGNVVAASHSGLCFCLHTLTEITSDPQRACVVTVVPGRIKWNGFMYDMIRDQGEWKMSTPRQGGYNAVSMTTVTKYDDLADSSTSGLVAELIIDEIFPESTSLSAFYRVSTAAFPGRHFSLGAAEIWAQLRVHSCKL
;
A
#
# COMPACT_ATOMS: atom_id res chain seq x y z
N MET A 1 37.25 -30.52 -34.90
CA MET A 1 37.01 -29.08 -35.10
C MET A 1 35.90 -28.67 -34.15
N GLU A 2 36.32 -28.20 -32.99
CA GLU A 2 35.47 -27.60 -31.96
C GLU A 2 35.01 -26.20 -32.40
N SER A 3 33.81 -25.80 -32.00
CA SER A 3 33.50 -24.39 -31.76
C SER A 3 32.38 -24.28 -30.72
N SER A 4 32.68 -23.45 -29.72
CA SER A 4 32.16 -23.41 -28.37
C SER A 4 30.80 -22.71 -28.22
N ARG A 5 29.82 -23.40 -27.64
CA ARG A 5 28.70 -22.77 -26.91
C ARG A 5 29.16 -22.46 -25.48
N ALA A 6 29.39 -21.19 -25.17
CA ALA A 6 29.69 -20.75 -23.82
C ALA A 6 28.41 -20.76 -22.97
N ASN A 7 28.30 -21.73 -22.08
CA ASN A 7 27.40 -21.72 -20.92
C ASN A 7 27.89 -20.65 -19.92
N SER A 8 27.26 -19.48 -19.86
CA SER A 8 27.50 -18.46 -18.83
C SER A 8 26.32 -18.37 -17.86
N GLY A 9 25.92 -19.51 -17.29
CA GLY A 9 24.77 -19.63 -16.37
C GLY A 9 25.08 -20.35 -15.06
N GLN A 10 26.35 -20.58 -14.72
CA GLN A 10 26.73 -21.18 -13.44
C GLN A 10 27.16 -20.10 -12.46
N SER A 11 26.28 -19.84 -11.50
CA SER A 11 26.59 -19.15 -10.25
C SER A 11 27.77 -19.86 -9.58
N ALA A 12 28.88 -19.15 -9.36
CA ALA A 12 29.96 -19.66 -8.55
C ALA A 12 29.43 -19.95 -7.12
N PRO A 13 29.60 -21.17 -6.58
CA PRO A 13 29.37 -21.39 -5.16
C PRO A 13 30.35 -20.53 -4.38
N LEU A 14 29.86 -19.83 -3.36
CA LEU A 14 30.72 -19.20 -2.36
C LEU A 14 31.51 -20.31 -1.66
N LEU A 15 32.78 -20.47 -2.03
CA LEU A 15 33.78 -21.05 -1.15
C LEU A 15 34.01 -20.06 -0.01
N SER A 16 33.11 -20.08 0.98
CA SER A 16 33.54 -19.83 2.34
C SER A 16 34.39 -21.03 2.71
N GLN A 17 35.69 -20.85 2.89
CA GLN A 17 36.41 -21.82 3.72
C GLN A 17 35.70 -21.77 5.08
N ASP A 18 34.98 -22.85 5.41
CA ASP A 18 34.75 -23.19 6.80
C ASP A 18 36.13 -23.22 7.45
N LEU A 19 36.45 -22.15 8.19
CA LEU A 19 37.60 -22.18 9.08
C LEU A 19 37.36 -23.33 10.04
N GLN A 20 38.16 -24.39 9.87
CA GLN A 20 38.25 -25.49 10.81
C GLN A 20 38.35 -24.93 12.24
N PRO A 21 37.71 -25.57 13.21
CA PRO A 21 37.70 -25.10 14.59
C PRO A 21 39.14 -25.12 15.13
N SER A 22 39.75 -23.95 15.30
CA SER A 22 40.89 -23.83 16.18
C SER A 22 40.39 -24.15 17.58
N THR A 23 40.86 -25.26 18.12
CA THR A 23 40.63 -25.73 19.49
C THR A 23 41.06 -24.67 20.50
N ALA A 24 40.18 -23.73 20.79
CA ALA A 24 40.21 -22.92 21.98
C ALA A 24 38.92 -23.23 22.74
N VAL A 25 39.06 -23.99 23.83
CA VAL A 25 37.99 -24.34 24.75
C VAL A 25 37.53 -23.04 25.42
N GLY A 26 36.50 -22.41 24.85
CA GLY A 26 35.77 -21.30 25.43
C GLY A 26 34.29 -21.62 25.34
N PHE A 27 33.58 -21.57 26.47
CA PHE A 27 32.13 -21.76 26.53
C PHE A 27 31.42 -20.83 25.54
N GLN A 28 30.98 -21.35 24.39
CA GLN A 28 30.02 -20.63 23.56
C GLN A 28 28.65 -20.74 24.22
N GLN A 29 28.19 -19.62 24.79
CA GLN A 29 26.79 -19.47 25.16
C GLN A 29 25.95 -19.48 23.87
N GLN A 30 25.18 -20.55 23.64
CA GLN A 30 24.22 -20.61 22.54
C GLN A 30 23.17 -19.50 22.71
N GLY A 31 23.07 -18.58 21.74
CA GLY A 31 22.06 -17.51 21.71
C GLY A 31 22.58 -16.09 21.93
N THR A 32 23.88 -15.89 22.18
CA THR A 32 24.52 -14.56 22.24
C THR A 32 25.36 -14.29 20.98
N VAL A 33 25.29 -13.06 20.49
CA VAL A 33 26.13 -12.61 19.36
C VAL A 33 27.54 -12.37 19.88
N ASP A 34 28.53 -13.06 19.31
CA ASP A 34 29.94 -12.90 19.69
C ASP A 34 30.55 -11.65 19.03
N TRP A 35 30.38 -10.50 19.68
CA TRP A 35 30.89 -9.21 19.22
C TRP A 35 32.40 -9.16 19.03
N THR A 36 33.16 -9.97 19.77
CA THR A 36 34.64 -10.00 19.66
C THR A 36 35.09 -10.64 18.35
N ARG A 37 34.37 -11.69 17.91
CA ARG A 37 34.54 -12.28 16.58
C ARG A 37 34.07 -11.36 15.46
N ILE A 38 33.07 -10.51 15.73
CA ILE A 38 32.62 -9.47 14.78
C ILE A 38 33.70 -8.39 14.57
N MET A 39 34.31 -7.89 15.65
CA MET A 39 35.35 -6.86 15.58
C MET A 39 36.64 -7.32 14.92
N SER A 40 37.02 -8.57 15.13
CA SER A 40 38.27 -9.17 14.62
C SER A 40 38.10 -9.89 13.28
N GLY A 41 36.86 -10.07 12.83
CA GLY A 41 36.54 -10.79 11.59
C GLY A 41 36.77 -9.94 10.35
N SER A 42 37.31 -10.55 9.29
CA SER A 42 37.28 -9.95 7.94
C SER A 42 36.07 -10.48 7.18
N VAL A 43 35.38 -9.61 6.46
CA VAL A 43 34.26 -9.99 5.58
C VAL A 43 34.69 -9.77 4.15
N THR A 44 34.75 -10.84 3.37
CA THR A 44 35.09 -10.79 1.95
C THR A 44 33.82 -10.70 1.12
N PHE A 45 33.70 -9.63 0.33
CA PHE A 45 32.65 -9.47 -0.67
C PHE A 45 33.29 -9.40 -2.05
N SER A 46 32.62 -9.92 -3.07
CA SER A 46 33.03 -9.65 -4.45
C SER A 46 32.78 -8.17 -4.79
N VAL A 47 33.54 -7.64 -5.75
CA VAL A 47 33.38 -6.25 -6.22
C VAL A 47 31.97 -5.99 -6.75
N ASP A 48 31.35 -6.98 -7.39
CA ASP A 48 29.95 -6.92 -7.85
C ASP A 48 28.96 -6.76 -6.68
N VAL A 49 29.20 -7.45 -5.55
CA VAL A 49 28.37 -7.31 -4.34
C VAL A 49 28.57 -5.94 -3.69
N LEU A 50 29.82 -5.49 -3.54
CA LEU A 50 30.11 -4.16 -2.99
C LEU A 50 29.51 -3.04 -3.85
N SER A 51 29.58 -3.16 -5.17
CA SER A 51 28.95 -2.21 -6.10
C SER A 51 27.44 -2.14 -5.87
N ARG A 52 26.76 -3.28 -5.69
CA ARG A 52 25.31 -3.31 -5.42
C ARG A 52 24.95 -2.73 -4.05
N LEU A 53 25.73 -3.03 -3.02
CA LEU A 53 25.53 -2.46 -1.67
C LEU A 53 25.71 -0.94 -1.69
N SER A 54 26.75 -0.46 -2.37
CA SER A 54 26.98 0.97 -2.57
C SER A 54 25.82 1.63 -3.33
N LYS A 55 25.32 1.02 -4.42
CA LYS A 55 24.13 1.49 -5.14
C LYS A 55 22.87 1.47 -4.29
N ALA A 56 22.81 0.60 -3.29
CA ALA A 56 21.71 0.51 -2.34
C ALA A 56 21.80 1.51 -1.18
N GLY A 57 22.91 2.23 -1.05
CA GLY A 57 23.17 3.07 0.12
C GLY A 57 23.33 2.27 1.41
N VAL A 58 23.53 0.95 1.32
CA VAL A 58 23.68 0.06 2.47
C VAL A 58 25.16 -0.23 2.71
N GLU A 59 25.64 0.11 3.89
CA GLU A 59 27.00 -0.18 4.32
C GLU A 59 27.19 -1.69 4.55
N ALA A 60 28.34 -2.23 4.14
CA ALA A 60 28.67 -3.64 4.33
C ALA A 60 28.61 -4.09 5.79
N PHE A 61 28.92 -3.18 6.71
CA PHE A 61 28.80 -3.42 8.14
C PHE A 61 27.34 -3.66 8.57
N THR A 62 26.38 -2.91 8.03
CA THR A 62 24.95 -3.10 8.33
C THR A 62 24.44 -4.47 7.88
N ILE A 63 24.91 -4.95 6.73
CA ILE A 63 24.61 -6.31 6.24
C ILE A 63 25.10 -7.37 7.23
N TYR A 64 26.31 -7.19 7.74
CA TYR A 64 26.90 -8.12 8.71
C TYR A 64 26.17 -8.08 10.06
N ALA A 65 25.83 -6.87 10.54
CA ALA A 65 25.02 -6.66 11.74
C ALA A 65 23.64 -7.32 11.62
N ALA A 66 22.98 -7.18 10.47
CA ALA A 66 21.70 -7.84 10.18
C ALA A 66 21.84 -9.37 10.17
N ARG A 67 22.87 -9.92 9.51
CA ARG A 67 23.13 -11.36 9.50
C ARG A 67 23.37 -11.91 10.91
N ALA A 68 24.04 -11.17 11.77
CA ALA A 68 24.31 -11.58 13.15
C ALA A 68 23.04 -11.75 13.99
N ILE A 69 22.02 -10.90 13.80
CA ILE A 69 20.76 -11.01 14.54
C ILE A 69 19.80 -12.02 13.89
N PHE A 70 19.70 -12.05 12.57
CA PHE A 70 18.78 -12.93 11.84
C PHE A 70 19.28 -14.37 11.68
N SER A 71 20.51 -14.69 12.11
CA SER A 71 20.96 -16.08 12.30
C SER A 71 20.26 -16.77 13.47
N ASN A 72 19.65 -16.00 14.39
CA ASN A 72 18.99 -16.54 15.59
C ASN A 72 17.54 -17.00 15.35
N VAL A 73 16.97 -16.68 14.19
CA VAL A 73 15.62 -17.11 13.78
C VAL A 73 15.72 -18.31 12.85
N LYS A 74 14.75 -19.23 12.97
CA LYS A 74 14.61 -20.38 12.08
C LYS A 74 13.30 -20.26 11.32
N LEU A 75 13.36 -20.11 10.00
CA LEU A 75 12.17 -20.11 9.16
C LEU A 75 11.52 -21.50 9.17
N GLY A 76 10.20 -21.51 9.03
CA GLY A 76 9.45 -22.74 8.84
C GLY A 76 9.58 -23.24 7.40
N PRO A 77 9.58 -24.56 7.14
CA PRO A 77 9.69 -25.10 5.77
C PRO A 77 8.61 -24.58 4.81
N SER A 78 7.37 -24.42 5.30
CA SER A 78 6.27 -23.85 4.52
C SER A 78 6.40 -22.34 4.41
N GLY A 79 6.89 -21.66 5.45
CA GLY A 79 7.24 -20.24 5.42
C GLY A 79 8.28 -19.91 4.35
N GLU A 80 9.37 -20.68 4.26
CA GLU A 80 10.41 -20.55 3.23
C GLU A 80 9.80 -20.72 1.83
N LEU A 81 8.99 -21.75 1.62
CA LEU A 81 8.32 -22.01 0.34
C LEU A 81 7.38 -20.87 -0.06
N ARG A 82 6.60 -20.34 0.90
CA ARG A 82 5.71 -19.19 0.68
C ARG A 82 6.49 -17.94 0.29
N LEU A 83 7.62 -17.68 0.94
CA LEU A 83 8.48 -16.54 0.65
C LEU A 83 9.16 -16.66 -0.72
N HIS A 84 9.64 -17.85 -1.09
CA HIS A 84 10.16 -18.13 -2.42
C HIS A 84 9.14 -17.87 -3.53
N ARG A 85 7.89 -18.35 -3.35
CA ARG A 85 6.80 -18.10 -4.30
C ARG A 85 6.47 -16.61 -4.43
N ALA A 86 6.58 -15.84 -3.35
CA ALA A 86 6.39 -14.39 -3.39
C ALA A 86 7.51 -13.69 -4.19
N LEU A 87 8.76 -14.14 -4.02
CA LEU A 87 9.91 -13.64 -4.77
C LEU A 87 9.80 -13.91 -6.27
N ASP A 88 9.37 -15.11 -6.67
CA ASP A 88 9.27 -15.49 -8.09
C ASP A 88 8.26 -14.66 -8.88
N LYS A 89 7.28 -14.04 -8.20
CA LYS A 89 6.26 -13.18 -8.82
C LYS A 89 6.73 -11.75 -9.08
N LEU A 90 7.91 -11.35 -8.58
CA LEU A 90 8.41 -9.97 -8.74
C LEU A 90 9.23 -9.83 -10.03
N SER A 91 8.71 -9.08 -11.00
CA SER A 91 9.35 -8.89 -12.32
C SER A 91 10.59 -7.97 -12.29
N ALA A 92 10.74 -7.12 -11.28
CA ALA A 92 11.77 -6.07 -11.24
C ALA A 92 13.05 -6.42 -10.44
N PHE A 93 13.31 -7.70 -10.13
CA PHE A 93 14.33 -8.05 -9.12
C PHE A 93 15.64 -8.70 -9.64
N PRO A 94 16.56 -7.97 -10.32
CA PRO A 94 17.93 -8.49 -10.53
C PRO A 94 19.03 -7.89 -9.64
N SER A 95 18.86 -6.70 -9.04
CA SER A 95 19.98 -5.95 -8.41
C SER A 95 19.98 -5.95 -6.87
N PHE A 96 18.90 -5.50 -6.22
CA PHE A 96 18.83 -5.35 -4.75
C PHE A 96 18.48 -6.66 -4.05
N GLY A 97 17.69 -7.50 -4.71
CA GLY A 97 17.38 -8.83 -4.22
C GLY A 97 18.57 -9.69 -3.98
N LYS A 98 19.55 -9.63 -4.87
CA LYS A 98 20.81 -10.34 -4.65
C LYS A 98 21.52 -9.80 -3.42
N ALA A 99 21.53 -8.49 -3.19
CA ALA A 99 22.15 -7.86 -2.01
C ALA A 99 21.51 -8.31 -0.68
N LEU A 100 20.18 -8.25 -0.57
CA LEU A 100 19.44 -8.73 0.61
C LEU A 100 19.44 -10.25 0.75
N TRP A 101 19.44 -10.98 -0.37
CA TRP A 101 19.63 -12.43 -0.39
C TRP A 101 20.95 -12.85 0.27
N PHE A 102 22.01 -12.04 0.17
CA PHE A 102 23.28 -12.30 0.87
C PHE A 102 23.19 -12.15 2.39
N VAL A 103 22.21 -11.40 2.91
CA VAL A 103 21.92 -11.35 4.36
C VAL A 103 21.21 -12.63 4.82
N GLY A 104 20.54 -13.31 3.89
CA GLY A 104 19.80 -14.55 4.09
C GLY A 104 18.29 -14.36 4.02
N LEU A 105 17.58 -15.45 3.70
CA LEU A 105 16.13 -15.48 3.54
C LEU A 105 15.38 -15.02 4.81
N ASN A 106 15.96 -15.29 5.98
CA ASN A 106 15.45 -14.88 7.30
C ASN A 106 15.28 -13.36 7.42
N CYS A 107 16.34 -12.60 7.10
CA CYS A 107 16.32 -11.14 7.17
C CYS A 107 15.27 -10.58 6.22
N LEU A 108 15.29 -11.05 4.96
CA LEU A 108 14.36 -10.61 3.95
C LEU A 108 12.90 -10.89 4.33
N GLY A 109 12.60 -12.08 4.85
CA GLY A 109 11.27 -12.46 5.31
C GLY A 109 10.75 -11.57 6.42
N ILE A 110 11.56 -11.30 7.44
CA ILE A 110 11.16 -10.43 8.56
C ILE A 110 11.00 -8.98 8.12
N CYS A 111 11.92 -8.44 7.33
CA CYS A 111 11.80 -7.08 6.78
C CYS A 111 10.54 -6.94 5.91
N ALA A 112 10.24 -7.95 5.09
CA ALA A 112 9.04 -7.97 4.25
C ALA A 112 7.75 -8.01 5.09
N CYS A 113 7.69 -8.86 6.12
CA CYS A 113 6.56 -8.89 7.05
C CYS A 113 6.39 -7.57 7.80
N LEU A 114 7.48 -6.94 8.23
CA LEU A 114 7.46 -5.66 8.94
C LEU A 114 6.92 -4.55 8.04
N THR A 115 7.39 -4.47 6.80
CA THR A 115 6.94 -3.46 5.84
C THR A 115 5.53 -3.68 5.30
N GLU A 116 4.97 -4.88 5.43
CA GLU A 116 3.55 -5.11 5.16
C GLU A 116 2.66 -4.58 6.30
N GLY A 117 3.12 -4.64 7.55
CA GLY A 117 2.38 -4.19 8.73
C GLY A 117 2.61 -2.72 9.09
N TYR A 118 3.83 -2.22 8.94
CA TYR A 118 4.31 -0.95 9.46
C TYR A 118 4.94 -0.09 8.36
N SER A 119 5.09 1.21 8.63
CA SER A 119 5.88 2.08 7.77
C SER A 119 7.35 1.63 7.75
N THR A 120 8.07 1.91 6.66
CA THR A 120 9.50 1.60 6.53
C THR A 120 10.34 2.15 7.68
N ILE A 121 9.97 3.33 8.20
CA ILE A 121 10.67 3.98 9.30
C ILE A 121 10.45 3.21 10.61
N VAL A 122 9.22 2.82 10.93
CA VAL A 122 8.93 1.98 12.11
C VAL A 122 9.62 0.63 11.99
N ALA A 123 9.53 -0.02 10.83
CA ALA A 123 10.18 -1.28 10.59
C ALA A 123 11.71 -1.19 10.82
N ALA A 124 12.35 -0.13 10.33
CA ALA A 124 13.77 0.13 10.57
C ALA A 124 14.10 0.38 12.05
N LYS A 125 13.25 1.13 12.77
CA LYS A 125 13.39 1.33 14.22
C LYS A 125 13.28 -0.02 14.96
N VAL A 126 12.30 -0.86 14.65
CA VAL A 126 12.14 -2.19 15.26
C VAL A 126 13.39 -3.06 15.06
N ILE A 127 13.96 -3.07 13.85
CA ILE A 127 15.20 -3.84 13.60
C ILE A 127 16.39 -3.27 14.36
N ARG A 128 16.50 -1.94 14.44
CA ARG A 128 17.55 -1.30 15.25
C ARG A 128 17.41 -1.68 16.73
N GLU A 129 16.21 -1.59 17.29
CA GLU A 129 15.97 -1.97 18.70
C GLU A 129 16.24 -3.46 18.92
N LEU A 130 15.86 -4.31 17.96
CA LEU A 130 16.18 -5.74 18.00
C LEU A 130 17.70 -5.98 18.03
N PHE A 131 18.46 -5.23 17.24
CA PHE A 131 19.92 -5.28 17.26
C PHE A 131 20.48 -4.86 18.62
N LEU A 132 19.96 -3.80 19.22
CA LEU A 132 20.38 -3.32 20.54
C LEU A 132 20.11 -4.36 21.65
N LEU A 133 19.06 -5.17 21.54
CA LEU A 133 18.75 -6.25 22.49
C LEU A 133 19.76 -7.41 22.49
N TYR A 134 20.68 -7.47 21.53
CA TYR A 134 21.82 -8.40 21.53
C TYR A 134 23.08 -7.80 22.17
N GLY A 135 23.01 -6.57 22.69
CA GLY A 135 24.08 -5.91 23.44
C GLY A 135 25.31 -5.52 22.61
N PRO A 136 25.16 -4.84 21.45
CA PRO A 136 26.29 -4.42 20.64
C PRO A 136 27.12 -3.35 21.37
N PRO A 137 28.45 -3.31 21.15
CA PRO A 137 29.26 -2.15 21.48
C PRO A 137 28.71 -0.89 20.79
N ALA A 138 28.80 0.27 21.45
CA ALA A 138 28.28 1.53 20.91
C ALA A 138 28.87 1.89 19.54
N GLU A 139 30.15 1.57 19.32
CA GLU A 139 30.89 1.79 18.07
C GLU A 139 30.40 0.90 16.91
N LEU A 140 29.71 -0.20 17.22
CA LEU A 140 29.21 -1.20 16.28
C LEU A 140 27.71 -1.07 15.99
N THR A 141 27.12 0.10 16.26
CA THR A 141 25.70 0.34 16.01
C THR A 141 25.51 1.12 14.71
N PRO A 142 24.97 0.51 13.63
CA PRO A 142 24.68 1.24 12.41
C PRO A 142 23.66 2.36 12.66
N ALA A 143 23.84 3.47 11.94
CA ALA A 143 22.90 4.58 11.99
C ALA A 143 21.50 4.18 11.48
N LEU A 144 20.45 4.84 11.96
CA LEU A 144 19.06 4.53 11.56
C LEU A 144 18.85 4.57 10.03
N ARG A 145 19.51 5.48 9.32
CA ARG A 145 19.48 5.56 7.85
C ARG A 145 19.88 4.26 7.17
N GLN A 146 20.84 3.52 7.75
CA GLN A 146 21.32 2.25 7.20
C GLN A 146 20.27 1.15 7.37
N TRP A 147 19.56 1.14 8.50
CA TRP A 147 18.44 0.23 8.72
C TRP A 147 17.25 0.55 7.79
N ILE A 148 16.98 1.82 7.52
CA ILE A 148 15.98 2.23 6.53
C ILE A 148 16.35 1.70 5.14
N ALA A 149 17.59 1.93 4.70
CA ALA A 149 18.09 1.45 3.41
C ALA A 149 18.09 -0.09 3.30
N LEU A 150 18.26 -0.81 4.41
CA LEU A 150 18.15 -2.27 4.48
C LEU A 150 16.70 -2.76 4.32
N VAL A 151 15.75 -2.11 4.98
CA VAL A 151 14.34 -2.53 5.06
C VAL A 151 13.55 -2.10 3.83
N GLU A 152 13.82 -0.91 3.33
CA GLU A 152 13.07 -0.32 2.22
C GLU A 152 12.90 -1.27 1.03
N PRO A 153 13.94 -1.97 0.52
CA PRO A 153 13.80 -2.82 -0.65
C PRO A 153 12.90 -4.04 -0.43
N SER A 154 12.60 -4.47 0.80
CA SER A 154 11.65 -5.56 1.08
C SER A 154 10.19 -5.12 1.07
N GLY A 155 9.93 -3.81 1.01
CA GLY A 155 8.59 -3.23 0.96
C GLY A 155 7.73 -3.92 -0.10
N GLY A 156 6.55 -4.40 0.33
CA GLY A 156 5.51 -5.12 -0.41
C GLY A 156 5.96 -6.22 -1.38
N LEU A 157 7.09 -6.86 -1.05
CA LEU A 157 7.42 -8.19 -1.53
C LEU A 157 6.26 -9.18 -1.28
N LEU A 158 5.50 -8.97 -0.20
CA LEU A 158 4.36 -9.80 0.21
C LEU A 158 3.00 -9.31 -0.31
N ALA A 159 2.95 -8.25 -1.13
CA ALA A 159 1.69 -7.61 -1.53
C ALA A 159 0.74 -8.53 -2.33
N SER A 160 1.29 -9.49 -3.07
CA SER A 160 0.53 -10.50 -3.84
C SER A 160 0.44 -11.87 -3.13
N SER A 161 0.85 -11.92 -1.86
CA SER A 161 0.84 -13.13 -1.03
C SER A 161 -0.31 -13.11 -0.03
N GLU A 162 -0.58 -14.28 0.55
CA GLU A 162 -1.61 -14.45 1.58
C GLU A 162 -1.26 -13.81 2.93
N PHE A 163 -0.01 -13.34 3.13
CA PHE A 163 0.42 -12.78 4.42
C PHE A 163 -0.48 -11.61 4.87
N GLY A 164 -0.79 -10.69 3.96
CA GLY A 164 -1.67 -9.56 4.25
C GLY A 164 -3.08 -9.99 4.68
N LEU A 165 -3.61 -11.07 4.10
CA LEU A 165 -4.92 -11.62 4.45
C LEU A 165 -4.89 -12.31 5.83
N VAL A 166 -3.83 -13.06 6.12
CA VAL A 166 -3.61 -13.67 7.46
C VAL A 166 -3.52 -12.60 8.54
N LEU A 167 -2.75 -11.53 8.29
CA LEU A 167 -2.62 -10.40 9.19
C LEU A 167 -3.98 -9.75 9.47
N HIS A 168 -4.78 -9.53 8.41
CA HIS A 168 -6.12 -8.99 8.56
C HIS A 168 -7.03 -9.91 9.38
N GLY A 169 -7.04 -11.22 9.10
CA GLY A 169 -7.87 -12.18 9.82
C GLY A 169 -7.61 -12.18 11.33
N LEU A 170 -6.34 -12.08 11.74
CA LEU A 170 -5.96 -11.95 13.15
C LEU A 170 -6.35 -10.58 13.72
N THR A 171 -6.09 -9.50 12.98
CA THR A 171 -6.35 -8.14 13.45
C THR A 171 -7.84 -7.85 13.58
N LYS A 172 -8.68 -8.43 12.72
CA LYS A 172 -10.14 -8.30 12.78
C LYS A 172 -10.73 -8.76 14.12
N LEU A 173 -10.07 -9.69 14.81
CA LEU A 173 -10.52 -10.20 16.13
C LEU A 173 -10.38 -9.16 17.26
N CYS A 174 -9.46 -8.20 17.14
CA CYS A 174 -9.28 -7.14 18.13
C CYS A 174 -9.94 -5.80 17.75
N LEU A 175 -10.38 -5.69 16.49
CA LEU A 175 -11.15 -4.56 15.97
C LEU A 175 -12.63 -4.73 16.33
N GLY A 176 -13.21 -3.73 17.00
CA GLY A 176 -14.64 -3.70 17.26
C GLY A 176 -15.42 -3.51 15.97
N ASP A 177 -16.61 -4.12 15.87
CA ASP A 177 -17.46 -4.00 14.70
C ASP A 177 -17.90 -2.54 14.45
N GLY A 178 -17.64 -2.01 13.25
CA GLY A 178 -17.99 -0.63 12.89
C GLY A 178 -17.27 0.45 13.70
N GLN A 179 -16.21 0.09 14.44
CA GLN A 179 -15.40 1.01 15.23
C GLN A 179 -14.12 1.40 14.51
N ARG A 180 -13.76 2.69 14.59
CA ARG A 180 -12.45 3.19 14.20
C ARG A 180 -11.53 3.06 15.40
N LYS A 181 -10.56 2.16 15.33
CA LYS A 181 -9.42 2.16 16.24
C LYS A 181 -8.17 2.48 15.44
N LEU A 182 -8.03 3.75 15.05
CA LEU A 182 -6.72 4.28 14.67
C LEU A 182 -5.85 4.32 15.92
N GLN A 183 -5.15 3.22 16.14
CA GLN A 183 -4.10 3.12 17.13
C GLN A 183 -2.78 3.20 16.37
N GLY A 184 -1.83 3.96 16.91
CA GLY A 184 -0.45 3.85 16.45
C GLY A 184 0.08 2.43 16.67
N SER A 185 1.25 2.12 16.10
CA SER A 185 2.01 0.96 16.55
C SER A 185 2.37 1.08 18.03
N GLY A 186 2.57 -0.05 18.70
CA GLY A 186 3.32 -0.12 19.94
C GLY A 186 4.73 0.48 19.80
N SER A 187 5.44 0.63 20.91
CA SER A 187 6.81 1.14 20.86
C SER A 187 7.69 0.16 20.06
N PRO A 188 8.58 0.64 19.16
CA PRO A 188 9.50 -0.23 18.44
C PRO A 188 10.33 -1.14 19.35
N GLU A 189 10.62 -0.67 20.57
CA GLU A 189 11.32 -1.38 21.63
C GLU A 189 10.53 -2.61 22.11
N ASP A 190 9.24 -2.46 22.42
CA ASP A 190 8.38 -3.55 22.87
C ASP A 190 8.17 -4.60 21.76
N ILE A 191 7.98 -4.13 20.52
CA ILE A 191 7.82 -5.00 19.35
C ILE A 191 9.11 -5.81 19.13
N ALA A 192 10.27 -5.17 19.21
CA ALA A 192 11.57 -5.83 19.08
C ALA A 192 11.81 -6.86 20.18
N LEU A 193 11.45 -6.54 21.43
CA LEU A 193 11.57 -7.45 22.57
C LEU A 193 10.77 -8.72 22.35
N VAL A 194 9.50 -8.59 21.96
CA VAL A 194 8.64 -9.74 21.69
C VAL A 194 9.12 -10.52 20.47
N LEU A 195 9.55 -9.83 19.40
CA LEU A 195 10.09 -10.49 18.21
C LEU A 195 11.31 -11.35 18.53
N LYS A 196 12.21 -10.87 19.41
CA LYS A 196 13.32 -11.68 19.92
C LYS A 196 12.85 -12.96 20.61
N GLN A 197 11.80 -12.90 21.44
CA GLN A 197 11.26 -14.10 22.09
C GLN A 197 10.63 -15.07 21.08
N VAL A 198 9.97 -14.57 20.05
CA VAL A 198 9.45 -15.40 18.96
C VAL A 198 10.59 -16.12 18.23
N PHE A 199 11.75 -15.49 18.07
CA PHE A 199 12.93 -16.14 17.50
C PHE A 199 13.41 -17.29 18.38
N GLU A 200 13.43 -17.11 19.71
CA GLU A 200 13.74 -18.19 20.66
C GLU A 200 12.78 -19.38 20.52
N VAL A 201 11.48 -19.11 20.32
CA VAL A 201 10.48 -20.18 20.06
C VAL A 201 10.77 -20.89 18.74
N SER A 202 11.02 -20.14 17.66
CA SER A 202 11.33 -20.71 16.34
C SER A 202 12.57 -21.60 16.35
N ALA A 203 13.56 -21.23 17.15
CA ALA A 203 14.80 -21.99 17.30
C ALA A 203 14.67 -23.18 18.26
N GLY A 204 13.52 -23.37 18.92
CA GLY A 204 13.30 -24.42 19.91
C GLY A 204 13.99 -24.17 21.25
N ARG A 205 14.42 -22.93 21.53
CA ARG A 205 15.02 -22.52 22.81
C ARG A 205 13.97 -22.10 23.85
N LEU A 206 12.75 -21.79 23.38
CA LEU A 206 11.59 -21.50 24.21
C LEU A 206 10.39 -22.33 23.74
N ASP A 207 9.75 -23.07 24.65
CA ASP A 207 8.64 -23.95 24.26
C ASP A 207 7.37 -23.16 23.88
N ARG A 208 7.08 -22.12 24.66
CA ARG A 208 5.82 -21.37 24.61
C ARG A 208 6.01 -19.90 24.93
N LEU A 209 5.20 -19.07 24.26
CA LEU A 209 5.16 -17.62 24.44
C LEU A 209 3.71 -17.18 24.64
N PHE A 210 3.46 -16.43 25.72
CA PHE A 210 2.17 -15.82 25.99
C PHE A 210 2.27 -14.32 25.76
N LEU A 211 1.40 -13.80 24.91
CA LEU A 211 1.37 -12.40 24.53
C LEU A 211 0.02 -11.80 24.85
N SER A 212 0.02 -10.58 25.35
CA SER A 212 -1.20 -9.82 25.45
C SER A 212 -1.05 -8.39 24.95
N GLY A 213 -2.10 -7.86 24.34
CA GLY A 213 -2.04 -6.54 23.72
C GLY A 213 -3.08 -6.31 22.64
N GLY A 214 -2.75 -5.45 21.69
CA GLY A 214 -3.61 -5.06 20.59
C GLY A 214 -3.16 -5.63 19.24
N MET A 215 -3.03 -4.75 18.25
CA MET A 215 -2.79 -5.11 16.86
C MET A 215 -1.36 -5.58 16.60
N ASP A 216 -0.38 -5.08 17.35
CA ASP A 216 1.01 -5.54 17.25
C ASP A 216 1.14 -7.03 17.60
N CYS A 217 0.35 -7.51 18.57
CA CYS A 217 0.25 -8.93 18.87
C CYS A 217 -0.31 -9.71 17.67
N ALA A 218 -1.35 -9.19 17.01
CA ALA A 218 -1.88 -9.80 15.79
C ALA A 218 -0.83 -9.89 14.67
N TRP A 219 0.01 -8.86 14.53
CA TRP A 219 1.14 -8.89 13.60
C TRP A 219 2.19 -9.95 14.00
N ILE A 220 2.57 -10.02 15.28
CA ILE A 220 3.49 -11.06 15.76
C ILE A 220 2.93 -12.46 15.50
N ALA A 221 1.64 -12.70 15.73
CA ALA A 221 0.98 -13.96 15.38
C ALA A 221 1.04 -14.26 13.89
N ALA A 222 0.80 -13.26 13.05
CA ALA A 222 0.86 -13.44 11.60
C ALA A 222 2.27 -13.88 11.16
N VAL A 223 3.32 -13.28 11.72
CA VAL A 223 4.71 -13.69 11.46
C VAL A 223 4.98 -15.09 11.99
N ALA A 224 4.59 -15.39 13.23
CA ALA A 224 4.78 -16.69 13.85
C ALA A 224 4.12 -17.81 13.01
N HIS A 225 2.88 -17.63 12.58
CA HIS A 225 2.15 -18.61 11.79
C HIS A 225 2.60 -18.67 10.32
N TRP A 226 2.76 -17.51 9.67
CA TRP A 226 2.97 -17.47 8.22
C TRP A 226 4.43 -17.62 7.80
N LEU A 227 5.37 -17.12 8.59
CA LEU A 227 6.79 -17.13 8.24
C LEU A 227 7.57 -18.23 8.98
N LEU A 228 7.21 -18.48 10.24
CA LEU A 228 7.96 -19.39 11.13
C LEU A 228 7.29 -20.76 11.33
N ASP A 229 6.12 -20.98 10.73
CA ASP A 229 5.28 -22.18 10.88
C ASP A 229 5.00 -22.58 12.34
N LEU A 230 4.95 -21.59 13.23
CA LEU A 230 4.61 -21.79 14.64
C LEU A 230 3.10 -21.93 14.81
N ARG A 231 2.70 -22.77 15.76
CA ARG A 231 1.29 -22.94 16.13
C ARG A 231 0.81 -21.77 16.98
N VAL A 232 -0.12 -20.99 16.42
CA VAL A 232 -0.68 -19.79 17.04
C VAL A 232 -2.11 -20.05 17.50
N GLU A 233 -2.43 -19.58 18.70
CA GLU A 233 -3.77 -19.55 19.25
C GLU A 233 -4.13 -18.15 19.72
N VAL A 234 -5.36 -17.74 19.47
CA VAL A 234 -5.94 -16.54 20.08
C VAL A 234 -6.98 -16.97 21.09
N GLN A 235 -6.86 -16.45 22.30
CA GLN A 235 -7.74 -16.71 23.43
C GLN A 235 -8.47 -15.43 23.86
N ASP A 236 -9.69 -15.61 24.33
CA ASP A 236 -10.43 -14.57 25.06
C ASP A 236 -9.85 -14.38 26.47
N GLN A 237 -10.31 -13.36 27.19
CA GLN A 237 -9.89 -13.05 28.56
C GLN A 237 -10.15 -14.21 29.53
N ASP A 238 -11.19 -15.01 29.26
CA ASP A 238 -11.54 -16.20 30.03
C ASP A 238 -10.72 -17.46 29.66
N GLY A 239 -9.73 -17.32 28.76
CA GLY A 239 -8.89 -18.42 28.27
C GLY A 239 -9.57 -19.30 27.20
N THR A 240 -10.77 -18.93 26.74
CA THR A 240 -11.48 -19.65 25.67
C THR A 240 -10.80 -19.38 24.33
N ILE A 241 -10.49 -20.42 23.57
CA ILE A 241 -9.87 -20.28 22.23
C ILE A 241 -10.91 -19.71 21.27
N ILE A 242 -10.65 -18.51 20.76
CA ILE A 242 -11.52 -17.81 19.79
C ILE A 242 -11.06 -18.01 18.35
N TYR A 243 -9.77 -18.30 18.14
CA TYR A 243 -9.23 -18.49 16.80
C TYR A 243 -7.96 -19.34 16.77
N ARG A 244 -7.87 -20.21 15.75
CA ARG A 244 -6.66 -20.90 15.31
C ARG A 244 -6.54 -20.74 13.79
N PRO A 245 -5.41 -20.27 13.26
CA PRO A 245 -5.21 -20.13 11.81
C PRO A 245 -5.44 -21.43 11.03
N ASP A 246 -5.11 -22.58 11.64
CA ASP A 246 -5.22 -23.90 11.00
C ASP A 246 -6.67 -24.45 11.00
N GLY A 247 -7.64 -23.71 11.54
CA GLY A 247 -9.06 -24.09 11.59
C GLY A 247 -9.40 -25.25 12.53
N THR A 248 -8.42 -25.84 13.22
CA THR A 248 -8.61 -27.01 14.09
C THR A 248 -9.18 -26.61 15.45
N GLN A 249 -10.47 -26.80 15.68
CA GLN A 249 -11.08 -26.62 17.01
C GLN A 249 -10.85 -27.81 17.97
N ASN A 250 -10.11 -28.84 17.54
CA ASN A 250 -10.04 -30.10 18.28
C ASN A 250 -9.13 -30.00 19.52
N ARG A 251 -9.60 -30.50 20.68
CA ARG A 251 -8.85 -30.54 21.96
C ARG A 251 -7.62 -31.46 21.92
N TYR A 252 -7.52 -32.35 20.93
CA TYR A 252 -6.39 -33.25 20.71
C TYR A 252 -5.31 -32.66 19.78
N SER A 253 -5.42 -31.37 19.42
CA SER A 253 -4.42 -30.71 18.58
C SER A 253 -3.12 -30.49 19.37
N PRO A 254 -1.96 -30.57 18.72
CA PRO A 254 -0.67 -30.31 19.37
C PRO A 254 -0.66 -28.91 19.98
N GLU A 255 -0.05 -28.82 21.16
CA GLU A 255 0.00 -27.62 21.99
C GLU A 255 0.49 -26.38 21.22
N ALA A 256 -0.23 -25.25 21.36
CA ALA A 256 0.20 -23.97 20.79
C ALA A 256 1.51 -23.48 21.40
N GLN A 257 2.32 -22.87 20.53
CA GLN A 257 3.63 -22.30 20.86
C GLN A 257 3.55 -20.79 21.07
N VAL A 258 2.60 -20.12 20.44
CA VAL A 258 2.33 -18.69 20.64
C VAL A 258 0.85 -18.51 20.96
N ILE A 259 0.55 -17.95 22.13
CA ILE A 259 -0.81 -17.73 22.62
C ILE A 259 -1.03 -16.23 22.79
N ILE A 260 -2.09 -15.70 22.21
CA ILE A 260 -2.44 -14.27 22.24
C ILE A 260 -3.74 -14.05 22.98
N THR A 261 -3.75 -13.05 23.87
CA THR A 261 -4.96 -12.53 24.51
C THR A 261 -5.12 -11.04 24.19
N TYR A 262 -6.27 -10.64 23.63
CA TYR A 262 -6.52 -9.23 23.31
C TYR A 262 -7.07 -8.45 24.50
N HIS A 263 -6.55 -7.23 24.72
CA HIS A 263 -7.06 -6.32 25.74
C HIS A 263 -7.81 -5.13 25.14
N LEU A 264 -9.05 -4.93 25.58
CA LEU A 264 -9.94 -3.82 25.22
C LEU A 264 -10.00 -2.80 26.38
N GLY A 265 -8.89 -2.16 26.76
CA GLY A 265 -8.93 -1.14 27.82
C GLY A 265 -7.60 -0.90 28.54
N HIS A 266 -7.54 0.18 29.34
CA HIS A 266 -6.34 0.58 30.08
C HIS A 266 -5.90 -0.52 31.05
N SER A 267 -4.62 -0.88 30.91
CA SER A 267 -3.78 -1.64 31.84
C SER A 267 -4.36 -1.69 33.26
N SER A 268 -5.14 -2.72 33.55
CA SER A 268 -5.47 -3.10 34.90
C SER A 268 -4.84 -4.47 35.13
N GLU A 269 -3.79 -4.44 35.94
CA GLU A 269 -3.09 -5.55 36.60
C GLU A 269 -3.50 -6.95 36.14
N ILE A 270 -2.82 -7.45 35.10
CA ILE A 270 -2.90 -8.87 34.76
C ILE A 270 -2.02 -9.62 35.77
N LEU A 271 -2.65 -10.50 36.55
CA LEU A 271 -1.99 -11.50 37.38
C LEU A 271 -0.87 -12.19 36.59
N GLN A 272 0.38 -11.87 36.93
CA GLN A 272 1.56 -12.55 36.42
C GLN A 272 1.59 -13.97 36.98
N VAL A 273 0.95 -14.92 36.30
CA VAL A 273 1.04 -16.34 36.66
C VAL A 273 2.31 -16.91 36.02
N ASP A 274 3.42 -16.91 36.78
CA ASP A 274 4.62 -17.79 36.77
C ASP A 274 5.27 -18.22 35.42
N ARG A 275 4.78 -17.72 34.29
CA ARG A 275 5.19 -18.04 32.92
C ARG A 275 5.57 -16.75 32.21
N ARG A 276 6.55 -16.80 31.30
CA ARG A 276 7.06 -15.62 30.55
C ARG A 276 5.94 -15.03 29.67
N HIS A 277 5.18 -14.12 30.26
CA HIS A 277 4.08 -13.38 29.65
C HIS A 277 4.57 -11.98 29.27
N TYR A 278 4.40 -11.60 28.01
CA TYR A 278 4.80 -10.28 27.51
C TYR A 278 3.57 -9.48 27.11
N VAL A 279 3.54 -8.22 27.49
CA VAL A 279 2.48 -7.28 27.12
C VAL A 279 3.04 -6.31 26.09
N ILE A 280 2.43 -6.21 24.91
CA ILE A 280 2.69 -5.11 23.97
C ILE A 280 1.59 -4.06 24.19
N PRO A 281 1.90 -2.90 24.79
CA PRO A 281 0.93 -1.84 24.96
C PRO A 281 0.37 -1.45 23.59
N SER A 282 -0.96 -1.34 23.50
CA SER A 282 -1.56 -0.77 22.28
C SER A 282 -1.06 0.66 22.11
N GLY A 283 -0.66 1.03 20.89
CA GLY A 283 -0.27 2.40 20.61
C GLY A 283 -1.37 3.39 20.99
N LYS A 284 -0.98 4.64 21.28
CA LYS A 284 -1.92 5.69 21.70
C LYS A 284 -3.03 5.83 20.65
N ALA A 285 -4.27 5.99 21.11
CA ALA A 285 -5.36 6.39 20.23
C ALA A 285 -5.00 7.75 19.61
N LEU A 286 -4.92 7.82 18.29
CA LEU A 286 -4.51 9.03 17.62
C LEU A 286 -5.74 9.94 17.47
N PHE A 287 -5.70 11.11 18.10
CA PHE A 287 -6.76 12.12 17.94
C PHE A 287 -6.79 12.65 16.50
N ASN A 288 -7.99 13.04 16.07
CA ASN A 288 -8.47 13.26 14.70
C ASN A 288 -7.67 14.15 13.72
N HIS A 289 -6.46 14.63 14.01
CA HIS A 289 -5.70 15.46 13.08
C HIS A 289 -4.19 15.28 13.22
N LEU A 290 -3.62 14.21 12.67
CA LEU A 290 -2.18 14.18 12.40
C LEU A 290 -1.91 13.43 11.09
N GLN A 291 -1.63 14.20 10.04
CA GLN A 291 -1.15 13.77 8.71
C GLN A 291 0.23 13.07 8.76
N ASN A 292 0.72 12.64 9.93
CA ASN A 292 2.12 12.30 10.11
C ASN A 292 2.42 11.20 11.14
N GLN A 293 1.44 10.36 11.48
CA GLN A 293 1.69 9.25 12.43
C GLN A 293 1.67 7.89 11.75
N GLU A 294 2.59 7.04 12.23
CA GLU A 294 2.95 5.72 11.72
C GLU A 294 1.83 4.70 12.05
N ILE A 295 0.73 4.76 11.29
CA ILE A 295 -0.43 3.86 11.43
C ILE A 295 -0.08 2.46 10.89
N ILE A 296 -0.51 1.40 11.61
CA ILE A 296 -0.40 0.02 11.14
C ILE A 296 -1.32 -0.21 9.93
N SER A 297 -0.93 -1.01 8.94
CA SER A 297 -1.75 -1.25 7.73
C SER A 297 -3.03 -2.08 7.99
N TYR A 298 -3.08 -2.79 9.12
CA TYR A 298 -4.10 -3.77 9.50
C TYR A 298 -4.25 -4.94 8.50
N GLY A 299 -3.25 -5.15 7.64
CA GLY A 299 -3.27 -6.16 6.59
C GLY A 299 -4.11 -5.78 5.36
N ARG A 300 -4.34 -6.79 4.52
CA ARG A 300 -5.12 -6.69 3.28
C ARG A 300 -6.47 -7.35 3.45
N VAL A 301 -7.48 -6.83 2.76
CA VAL A 301 -8.83 -7.39 2.79
C VAL A 301 -9.18 -7.99 1.44
N PRO A 302 -9.83 -9.17 1.39
CA PRO A 302 -10.22 -9.79 0.14
C PRO A 302 -11.34 -8.96 -0.53
N TRP A 303 -11.27 -8.74 -1.84
CA TRP A 303 -12.29 -8.02 -2.61
C TRP A 303 -13.71 -8.56 -2.36
N GLU A 304 -13.84 -9.85 -2.09
CA GLU A 304 -15.10 -10.56 -1.84
C GLU A 304 -15.83 -10.11 -0.58
N SER A 305 -15.14 -9.55 0.41
CA SER A 305 -15.72 -9.09 1.69
C SER A 305 -15.14 -7.76 2.20
N CYS A 306 -14.44 -7.01 1.33
CA CYS A 306 -13.64 -5.86 1.72
C CYS A 306 -14.45 -4.74 2.39
N LEU A 307 -15.70 -4.52 2.00
CA LEU A 307 -16.54 -3.47 2.56
C LEU A 307 -17.05 -3.85 3.96
N ILE A 308 -17.58 -5.07 4.14
CA ILE A 308 -18.07 -5.52 5.44
C ILE A 308 -16.92 -5.67 6.43
N ASP A 309 -15.78 -6.21 5.99
CA ASP A 309 -14.62 -6.43 6.85
C ASP A 309 -13.98 -5.11 7.32
N THR A 310 -14.04 -4.07 6.49
CA THR A 310 -13.52 -2.75 6.82
C THR A 310 -14.52 -1.94 7.65
N PHE A 311 -15.76 -1.83 7.20
CA PHE A 311 -16.73 -0.87 7.74
C PHE A 311 -17.75 -1.48 8.71
N GLY A 312 -17.84 -2.81 8.82
CA GLY A 312 -18.65 -3.51 9.83
C GLY A 312 -20.16 -3.34 9.68
N SER A 313 -20.87 -3.21 10.81
CA SER A 313 -22.34 -3.10 10.87
C SER A 313 -22.95 -1.99 9.99
N PRO A 314 -22.40 -0.76 9.89
CA PRO A 314 -22.87 0.24 8.93
C PRO A 314 -22.98 -0.30 7.50
N MET A 315 -22.00 -1.09 7.05
CA MET A 315 -22.03 -1.67 5.71
C MET A 315 -23.03 -2.83 5.61
N ARG A 316 -23.12 -3.69 6.64
CA ARG A 316 -24.15 -4.75 6.67
C ARG A 316 -25.57 -4.18 6.61
N LEU A 317 -25.80 -3.00 7.19
CA LEU A 317 -27.06 -2.30 7.11
C LEU A 317 -27.38 -1.87 5.66
N LEU A 318 -26.41 -1.26 4.97
CA LEU A 318 -26.54 -0.83 3.57
C LEU A 318 -26.80 -2.02 2.63
N LEU A 319 -26.06 -3.12 2.80
CA LEU A 319 -26.16 -4.31 1.94
C LEU A 319 -27.37 -5.20 2.29
N GLY A 320 -27.88 -5.09 3.52
CA GLY A 320 -28.99 -5.89 4.04
C GLY A 320 -30.31 -5.13 4.00
N SER A 321 -30.75 -4.62 5.15
CA SER A 321 -32.10 -4.04 5.30
C SER A 321 -32.31 -2.76 4.50
N GLN A 322 -31.25 -2.00 4.18
CA GLN A 322 -31.31 -0.80 3.36
C GLN A 322 -30.90 -1.02 1.89
N ALA A 323 -30.79 -2.27 1.45
CA ALA A 323 -30.36 -2.65 0.10
C ALA A 323 -31.11 -1.91 -1.02
N ARG A 324 -32.43 -1.71 -0.88
CA ARG A 324 -33.24 -0.97 -1.86
C ARG A 324 -32.79 0.49 -1.95
N THR A 325 -32.68 1.18 -0.81
CA THR A 325 -32.26 2.59 -0.73
C THR A 325 -30.83 2.74 -1.24
N THR A 326 -29.92 1.84 -0.84
CA THR A 326 -28.54 1.81 -1.32
C THR A 326 -28.46 1.59 -2.83
N GLY A 327 -29.22 0.63 -3.37
CA GLY A 327 -29.30 0.40 -4.82
C GLY A 327 -29.82 1.64 -5.57
N ALA A 328 -30.85 2.30 -5.04
CA ALA A 328 -31.36 3.55 -5.59
C ALA A 328 -30.30 4.66 -5.60
N CYS A 329 -29.55 4.84 -4.51
CA CYS A 329 -28.43 5.78 -4.42
C CYS A 329 -27.36 5.47 -5.49
N LEU A 330 -26.86 4.23 -5.55
CA LEU A 330 -25.77 3.86 -6.45
C LEU A 330 -26.18 3.96 -7.93
N GLY A 331 -27.40 3.54 -8.28
CA GLY A 331 -27.89 3.64 -9.65
C GLY A 331 -28.18 5.07 -10.08
N SER A 332 -28.72 5.88 -9.18
CA SER A 332 -28.93 7.31 -9.43
C SER A 332 -27.58 8.04 -9.57
N ALA A 333 -26.60 7.71 -8.72
CA ALA A 333 -25.24 8.23 -8.82
C ALA A 333 -24.60 7.89 -10.17
N ALA A 334 -24.73 6.63 -10.62
CA ALA A 334 -24.24 6.21 -11.92
C ALA A 334 -24.83 7.05 -13.07
N ARG A 335 -26.14 7.33 -13.02
CA ARG A 335 -26.80 8.19 -14.01
C ARG A 335 -26.34 9.65 -13.93
N ILE A 336 -26.18 10.19 -12.72
CA ILE A 336 -25.64 11.54 -12.49
C ILE A 336 -24.23 11.66 -13.07
N PHE A 337 -23.36 10.66 -12.86
CA PHE A 337 -22.03 10.63 -13.47
C PHE A 337 -22.10 10.61 -14.99
N GLN A 338 -23.05 9.85 -15.56
CA GLN A 338 -23.21 9.79 -17.01
C GLN A 338 -23.64 11.14 -17.58
N ALA A 339 -24.58 11.83 -16.93
CA ALA A 339 -25.00 13.16 -17.33
C ALA A 339 -23.88 14.20 -17.16
N ALA A 340 -23.01 14.03 -16.16
CA ALA A 340 -21.87 14.92 -15.95
C ALA A 340 -20.80 14.80 -17.05
N ILE A 341 -20.73 13.64 -17.73
CA ILE A 341 -19.84 13.42 -18.87
C ILE A 341 -20.52 13.81 -20.19
N TYR A 342 -21.74 13.33 -20.42
CA TYR A 342 -22.52 13.64 -21.60
C TYR A 342 -23.63 14.61 -21.22
N ASP A 343 -23.46 15.90 -21.52
CA ASP A 343 -24.45 16.95 -21.26
C ASP A 343 -25.64 16.85 -22.24
N GLY A 344 -26.24 15.67 -22.37
CA GLY A 344 -27.36 15.41 -23.27
C GLY A 344 -28.69 16.00 -22.79
N GLU A 345 -28.75 16.50 -21.55
CA GLU A 345 -29.97 17.06 -20.95
C GLU A 345 -29.84 18.55 -20.53
N GLY A 346 -28.65 19.18 -20.63
CA GLY A 346 -28.46 20.63 -20.42
C GLY A 346 -28.69 21.14 -18.99
N HIS A 347 -28.86 20.24 -18.01
CA HIS A 347 -29.22 20.59 -16.64
C HIS A 347 -28.03 20.74 -15.69
N ILE A 348 -26.86 20.16 -16.01
CA ILE A 348 -25.65 20.25 -15.18
C ILE A 348 -24.85 21.52 -15.48
N THR A 349 -24.99 22.07 -16.68
CA THR A 349 -24.28 23.27 -17.20
C THR A 349 -24.52 24.52 -16.34
N SER A 350 -25.62 24.56 -15.60
CA SER A 350 -25.99 25.67 -14.72
C SER A 350 -25.47 25.54 -13.28
N LEU A 351 -25.02 24.36 -12.84
CA LEU A 351 -24.79 24.05 -11.42
C LEU A 351 -23.32 23.77 -11.09
N VAL A 352 -22.52 23.37 -12.07
CA VAL A 352 -21.11 23.04 -11.90
C VAL A 352 -20.31 23.84 -12.93
N SER A 353 -19.31 24.59 -12.47
CA SER A 353 -18.46 25.36 -13.38
C SER A 353 -17.76 24.45 -14.39
N ASP A 354 -17.46 24.95 -15.60
CA ASP A 354 -16.70 24.18 -16.58
C ASP A 354 -15.33 23.75 -16.03
N GLU A 355 -14.71 24.55 -15.15
CA GLU A 355 -13.50 24.15 -14.42
C GLU A 355 -13.73 22.99 -13.44
N GLU A 356 -14.87 22.94 -12.75
CA GLU A 356 -15.22 21.82 -11.89
C GLU A 356 -15.56 20.56 -12.69
N ARG A 357 -16.22 20.68 -13.86
CA ARG A 357 -16.41 19.56 -14.80
C ARG A 357 -15.09 19.00 -15.30
N LEU A 358 -14.14 19.87 -15.61
CA LEU A 358 -12.76 19.50 -15.91
C LEU A 358 -12.00 18.95 -14.69
N ARG A 359 -12.56 19.01 -13.48
CA ARG A 359 -12.08 18.31 -12.27
C ARG A 359 -12.87 17.02 -11.98
N LEU A 360 -14.03 16.79 -12.62
CA LEU A 360 -14.79 15.53 -12.57
C LEU A 360 -14.07 14.42 -13.34
N SER A 361 -14.07 13.24 -12.76
CA SER A 361 -13.10 12.19 -13.05
C SER A 361 -13.65 11.00 -13.83
N PRO A 362 -12.83 9.95 -13.98
CA PRO A 362 -12.28 9.47 -15.24
C PRO A 362 -13.31 9.22 -16.35
N ILE A 363 -12.90 9.44 -17.59
CA ILE A 363 -13.72 9.32 -18.80
C ILE A 363 -13.90 7.84 -19.24
N SER A 364 -13.51 6.88 -18.39
CA SER A 364 -13.73 5.45 -18.63
C SER A 364 -15.23 5.13 -18.68
N GLU A 365 -15.69 4.43 -19.71
CA GLU A 365 -17.08 3.95 -19.83
C GLU A 365 -17.55 3.13 -18.64
N SER A 366 -16.62 2.51 -17.92
CA SER A 366 -16.92 1.74 -16.70
C SER A 366 -17.07 2.62 -15.44
N SER A 367 -16.91 3.94 -15.53
CA SER A 367 -17.00 4.87 -14.40
C SER A 367 -18.39 5.49 -14.23
N TYR A 368 -19.27 5.39 -15.24
CA TYR A 368 -20.60 6.00 -15.22
C TYR A 368 -21.68 5.11 -15.83
N GLY A 369 -22.95 5.50 -15.68
CA GLY A 369 -24.10 4.84 -16.27
C GLY A 369 -24.14 3.34 -16.00
N ARG A 370 -24.51 2.56 -17.02
CA ARG A 370 -24.57 1.09 -16.89
C ARG A 370 -23.19 0.47 -16.67
N GLY A 371 -22.13 1.05 -17.23
CA GLY A 371 -20.75 0.58 -17.06
C GLY A 371 -20.32 0.61 -15.59
N PHE A 372 -20.65 1.67 -14.86
CA PHE A 372 -20.47 1.75 -13.41
C PHE A 372 -21.17 0.61 -12.67
N CYS A 373 -22.43 0.36 -12.97
CA CYS A 373 -23.21 -0.70 -12.31
C CYS A 373 -22.60 -2.09 -12.54
N LEU A 374 -22.10 -2.35 -13.75
CA LEU A 374 -21.44 -3.61 -14.10
C LEU A 374 -20.08 -3.75 -13.39
N LEU A 375 -19.26 -2.69 -13.40
CA LEU A 375 -17.97 -2.69 -12.71
C LEU A 375 -18.15 -2.85 -11.21
N ALA A 376 -19.08 -2.13 -10.59
CA ALA A 376 -19.37 -2.21 -9.16
C ALA A 376 -19.65 -3.66 -8.72
N ARG A 377 -20.45 -4.41 -9.50
CA ARG A 377 -20.77 -5.82 -9.21
C ARG A 377 -19.59 -6.75 -9.39
N ARG A 378 -18.78 -6.52 -10.42
CA ARG A 378 -17.60 -7.35 -10.72
C ARG A 378 -16.49 -7.12 -9.69
N LEU A 379 -16.26 -5.87 -9.31
CA LEU A 379 -15.23 -5.45 -8.37
C LEU A 379 -15.59 -5.78 -6.92
N LEU A 380 -16.86 -5.58 -6.55
CA LEU A 380 -17.36 -5.71 -5.19
C LEU A 380 -18.49 -6.75 -5.16
N PRO A 381 -18.16 -8.06 -5.07
CA PRO A 381 -19.16 -9.12 -5.06
C PRO A 381 -20.23 -8.96 -3.98
N GLU A 382 -19.90 -8.29 -2.86
CA GLU A 382 -20.83 -7.93 -1.78
C GLU A 382 -22.07 -7.17 -2.29
N LEU A 383 -21.92 -6.29 -3.30
CA LEU A 383 -23.04 -5.57 -3.91
C LEU A 383 -23.92 -6.48 -4.78
N GLY A 384 -23.40 -7.63 -5.22
CA GLY A 384 -24.10 -8.60 -6.05
C GLY A 384 -24.89 -9.66 -5.26
N GLN A 385 -24.64 -9.82 -3.96
CA GLN A 385 -25.26 -10.87 -3.15
C GLN A 385 -26.77 -10.63 -2.92
N ASN A 386 -27.19 -9.37 -2.82
CA ASN A 386 -28.59 -9.02 -2.60
C ASN A 386 -29.27 -8.65 -3.93
N PRO A 387 -30.23 -9.45 -4.44
CA PRO A 387 -30.86 -9.18 -5.73
C PRO A 387 -31.68 -7.88 -5.74
N VAL A 388 -32.23 -7.46 -4.58
CA VAL A 388 -33.01 -6.22 -4.46
C VAL A 388 -32.13 -5.00 -4.70
N LEU A 389 -30.90 -5.00 -4.18
CA LEU A 389 -29.93 -3.93 -4.39
C LEU A 389 -29.65 -3.78 -5.89
N HIS A 390 -29.32 -4.89 -6.53
CA HIS A 390 -28.99 -4.91 -7.96
C HIS A 390 -30.15 -4.44 -8.85
N GLN A 391 -31.36 -4.98 -8.64
CA GLN A 391 -32.54 -4.59 -9.42
C GLN A 391 -32.86 -3.11 -9.26
N THR A 392 -32.73 -2.59 -8.03
CA THR A 392 -33.00 -1.17 -7.77
C THR A 392 -31.93 -0.27 -8.39
N MET A 393 -30.68 -0.71 -8.36
CA MET A 393 -29.56 -0.02 -9.03
C MET A 393 -29.75 0.05 -10.54
N GLU A 394 -30.15 -1.05 -11.19
CA GLU A 394 -30.46 -1.05 -12.63
C GLU A 394 -31.71 -0.23 -12.96
N ALA A 395 -32.73 -0.25 -12.12
CA ALA A 395 -33.93 0.57 -12.33
C ALA A 395 -33.62 2.07 -12.23
N ALA A 396 -32.76 2.48 -11.28
CA ALA A 396 -32.42 3.88 -11.07
C ALA A 396 -31.50 4.44 -12.17
N VAL A 397 -30.56 3.64 -12.70
CA VAL A 397 -29.65 4.12 -13.77
C VAL A 397 -30.37 4.42 -15.09
N ASN A 398 -31.52 3.77 -15.34
CA ASN A 398 -32.32 3.96 -16.55
C ASN A 398 -33.24 5.20 -16.51
N LYS A 399 -33.18 6.02 -15.46
CA LYS A 399 -33.98 7.24 -15.33
C LYS A 399 -33.30 8.45 -16.00
N GLY A 400 -34.07 9.50 -16.30
CA GLY A 400 -33.52 10.81 -16.69
C GLY A 400 -32.77 11.49 -15.54
N TYR A 401 -31.91 12.47 -15.83
CA TYR A 401 -31.04 13.11 -14.83
C TYR A 401 -31.83 13.69 -13.65
N LEU A 402 -32.88 14.48 -13.91
CA LEU A 402 -33.68 15.13 -12.85
C LEU A 402 -34.29 14.11 -11.89
N ASN A 403 -34.84 13.02 -12.44
CA ASN A 403 -35.44 11.95 -11.64
C ASN A 403 -34.37 11.20 -10.82
N ALA A 404 -33.18 10.99 -11.39
CA ALA A 404 -32.06 10.38 -10.68
C ALA A 404 -31.54 11.29 -9.55
N ALA A 405 -31.33 12.59 -9.81
CA ALA A 405 -30.90 13.56 -8.81
C ALA A 405 -31.91 13.65 -7.66
N GLN A 406 -33.20 13.76 -7.96
CA GLN A 406 -34.25 13.77 -6.94
C GLN A 406 -34.28 12.47 -6.13
N GLN A 407 -34.19 11.31 -6.80
CA GLN A 407 -34.17 10.01 -6.12
C GLN A 407 -32.93 9.84 -5.24
N PHE A 408 -31.77 10.34 -5.70
CA PHE A 408 -30.53 10.33 -4.92
C PHE A 408 -30.73 11.14 -3.64
N SER A 409 -31.19 12.39 -3.73
CA SER A 409 -31.43 13.26 -2.57
C SER A 409 -32.45 12.67 -1.59
N GLN A 410 -33.56 12.10 -2.08
CA GLN A 410 -34.56 11.44 -1.24
C GLN A 410 -33.99 10.23 -0.50
N SER A 411 -33.20 9.41 -1.20
CA SER A 411 -32.56 8.22 -0.62
C SER A 411 -31.48 8.63 0.40
N TYR A 412 -30.75 9.71 0.12
CA TYR A 412 -29.76 10.29 1.02
C TYR A 412 -30.40 10.78 2.33
N VAL A 413 -31.51 11.52 2.26
CA VAL A 413 -32.28 11.94 3.46
C VAL A 413 -32.84 10.74 4.22
N SER A 414 -33.28 9.70 3.53
CA SER A 414 -33.79 8.48 4.19
C SER A 414 -32.67 7.75 4.96
N LEU A 415 -31.46 7.67 4.40
CA LEU A 415 -30.30 7.08 5.07
C LEU A 415 -29.81 7.93 6.26
N SER A 416 -29.93 9.25 6.19
CA SER A 416 -29.48 10.14 7.28
C SER A 416 -30.27 9.88 8.57
N GLN A 417 -31.57 9.66 8.45
CA GLN A 417 -32.48 9.34 9.56
C GLN A 417 -32.15 7.99 10.24
N LEU A 418 -31.53 7.07 9.51
CA LEU A 418 -31.17 5.74 9.99
C LEU A 418 -29.74 5.64 10.51
N CYS A 419 -28.90 6.62 10.19
CA CYS A 419 -27.49 6.62 10.55
C CYS A 419 -27.29 6.76 12.07
N SER A 420 -26.35 5.99 12.64
CA SER A 420 -26.01 6.01 14.07
C SER A 420 -24.64 6.62 14.36
N CYS A 421 -24.05 7.35 13.40
CA CYS A 421 -22.79 8.02 13.62
C CYS A 421 -22.97 9.32 14.43
N MET A 422 -21.87 9.78 15.04
CA MET A 422 -21.85 10.98 15.89
C MET A 422 -22.36 12.24 15.16
N ASN A 423 -22.04 12.41 13.88
CA ASN A 423 -22.44 13.59 13.11
C ASN A 423 -23.94 13.61 12.79
N CYS A 424 -24.55 12.45 12.52
CA CYS A 424 -25.98 12.39 12.19
C CYS A 424 -26.89 12.39 13.42
N ARG A 425 -26.34 12.14 14.64
CA ARG A 425 -27.11 12.02 15.89
C ARG A 425 -26.63 12.95 17.01
N SER A 426 -26.01 14.08 16.68
CA SER A 426 -25.35 15.01 17.62
C SER A 426 -26.20 15.50 18.81
N ASN A 427 -27.52 15.26 18.83
CA ASN A 427 -28.48 15.73 19.85
C ASN A 427 -29.11 14.63 20.74
N VAL A 428 -28.61 13.39 20.77
CA VAL A 428 -29.22 12.32 21.60
C VAL A 428 -28.27 11.88 22.71
N ASP A 429 -28.72 12.01 23.96
CA ASP A 429 -27.96 11.74 25.19
C ASP A 429 -27.25 10.36 25.20
N GLY A 430 -25.92 10.42 25.35
CA GLY A 430 -25.19 9.77 26.44
C GLY A 430 -24.84 8.28 26.40
N GLU A 431 -25.66 7.37 25.84
CA GLU A 431 -25.52 5.94 26.21
C GLU A 431 -25.48 4.90 25.07
N ARG A 432 -25.61 5.28 23.79
CA ARG A 432 -25.45 4.32 22.68
C ARG A 432 -24.05 4.44 22.05
N GLY A 433 -23.39 3.29 21.89
CA GLY A 433 -22.12 3.20 21.16
C GLY A 433 -22.27 3.74 19.73
N TYR A 434 -21.62 4.87 19.44
CA TYR A 434 -21.64 5.47 18.11
C TYR A 434 -20.85 4.60 17.12
N THR A 435 -21.35 4.48 15.90
CA THR A 435 -20.56 3.91 14.80
C THR A 435 -19.57 4.95 14.30
N ALA A 436 -18.33 4.54 14.03
CA ALA A 436 -17.33 5.46 13.51
C ALA A 436 -17.58 5.84 12.04
N PHE A 437 -18.25 4.94 11.30
CA PHE A 437 -18.58 5.12 9.89
C PHE A 437 -20.04 5.59 9.71
N CYS A 438 -20.22 6.56 8.82
CA CYS A 438 -21.47 7.20 8.46
C CYS A 438 -22.02 6.58 7.17
N LEU A 439 -23.31 6.24 7.15
CA LEU A 439 -23.98 5.69 5.97
C LEU A 439 -23.89 6.64 4.77
N LEU A 440 -24.01 7.94 5.01
CA LEU A 440 -23.99 8.96 3.97
C LEU A 440 -22.63 9.09 3.30
N THR A 441 -21.55 8.95 4.06
CA THR A 441 -20.17 8.99 3.53
C THR A 441 -19.78 7.65 2.87
N LEU A 442 -20.37 6.53 3.28
CA LEU A 442 -20.09 5.23 2.67
C LEU A 442 -20.56 5.15 1.21
N ILE A 443 -21.67 5.81 0.85
CA ILE A 443 -22.16 5.87 -0.54
C ILE A 443 -21.11 6.51 -1.50
N PRO A 444 -20.63 7.74 -1.30
CA PRO A 444 -19.59 8.35 -2.15
C PRO A 444 -18.25 7.63 -2.02
N THR A 445 -17.96 6.97 -0.89
CA THR A 445 -16.80 6.07 -0.75
C THR A 445 -16.86 4.92 -1.76
N ILE A 446 -18.00 4.22 -1.85
CA ILE A 446 -18.21 3.14 -2.84
C ILE A 446 -18.13 3.71 -4.27
N CYS A 447 -18.81 4.84 -4.53
CA CYS A 447 -18.79 5.47 -5.85
C CYS A 447 -17.38 5.84 -6.29
N THR A 448 -16.58 6.43 -5.41
CA THR A 448 -15.20 6.82 -5.69
C THR A 448 -14.32 5.60 -5.92
N LEU A 449 -14.48 4.54 -5.12
CA LEU A 449 -13.75 3.29 -5.30
C LEU A 449 -14.01 2.66 -6.67
N VAL A 450 -15.27 2.50 -7.06
CA VAL A 450 -15.65 1.92 -8.36
C VAL A 450 -15.14 2.78 -9.50
N ARG A 451 -15.35 4.10 -9.44
CA ARG A 451 -14.88 5.03 -10.47
C ARG A 451 -13.37 5.03 -10.61
N ALA A 452 -12.61 5.00 -9.51
CA ALA A 452 -11.16 5.03 -9.58
C ALA A 452 -10.60 3.72 -10.13
N MET A 453 -11.18 2.59 -9.71
CA MET A 453 -10.84 1.27 -10.23
C MET A 453 -11.17 1.10 -11.73
N SER A 454 -12.09 1.90 -12.28
CA SER A 454 -12.37 1.91 -13.73
C SER A 454 -11.18 2.36 -14.59
N THR A 455 -10.18 2.97 -13.97
CA THR A 455 -8.93 3.44 -14.59
C THR A 455 -7.68 2.80 -14.01
N ILE A 456 -7.82 1.81 -13.14
CA ILE A 456 -6.67 1.10 -12.58
C ILE A 456 -6.64 -0.30 -13.16
N CYS A 457 -5.56 -0.61 -13.88
CA CYS A 457 -5.32 -1.92 -14.44
C CYS A 457 -4.15 -2.58 -13.71
N MET A 458 -4.30 -3.85 -13.35
CA MET A 458 -3.19 -4.65 -12.84
C MET A 458 -2.53 -5.37 -14.01
N GLN A 459 -1.22 -5.59 -13.93
CA GLN A 459 -0.52 -6.47 -14.87
C GLN A 459 -1.19 -7.85 -14.90
N GLN A 460 -1.12 -8.53 -16.05
CA GLN A 460 -1.63 -9.88 -16.21
C GLN A 460 -1.08 -10.81 -15.10
N ASP A 461 -1.97 -11.63 -14.53
CA ASP A 461 -1.74 -12.55 -13.41
C ASP A 461 -1.42 -11.91 -12.04
N LEU A 462 -1.33 -10.58 -11.95
CA LEU A 462 -1.21 -9.88 -10.69
C LEU A 462 -2.60 -9.72 -10.05
N LYS A 463 -2.73 -10.24 -8.82
CA LYS A 463 -3.90 -10.00 -7.95
C LYS A 463 -3.42 -9.36 -6.66
N VAL A 464 -3.68 -8.06 -6.51
CA VAL A 464 -3.40 -7.33 -5.28
C VAL A 464 -4.71 -7.02 -4.58
N GLN A 465 -4.75 -7.37 -3.30
CA GLN A 465 -5.87 -7.06 -2.42
C GLN A 465 -5.67 -5.65 -1.82
N PRO A 466 -6.74 -4.84 -1.67
CA PRO A 466 -6.63 -3.53 -1.06
C PRO A 466 -6.21 -3.67 0.41
N THR A 467 -5.45 -2.68 0.90
CA THR A 467 -5.16 -2.62 2.34
C THR A 467 -6.40 -2.13 3.07
N ARG A 468 -6.62 -2.63 4.29
CA ARG A 468 -7.71 -2.10 5.13
C ARG A 468 -7.50 -0.62 5.41
N SER A 469 -6.27 -0.21 5.75
CA SER A 469 -5.92 1.19 5.96
C SER A 469 -6.18 2.07 4.72
N GLY A 470 -6.01 1.53 3.51
CA GLY A 470 -6.29 2.22 2.25
C GLY A 470 -7.79 2.49 2.05
N LEU A 471 -8.64 1.51 2.33
CA LEU A 471 -10.10 1.68 2.28
C LEU A 471 -10.63 2.63 3.35
N GLU A 472 -10.10 2.55 4.58
CA GLU A 472 -10.44 3.51 5.62
C GLU A 472 -9.97 4.92 5.24
N SER A 473 -8.76 5.05 4.68
CA SER A 473 -8.23 6.33 4.20
C SER A 473 -9.10 6.94 3.11
N LEU A 474 -9.62 6.13 2.19
CA LEU A 474 -10.57 6.58 1.19
C LEU A 474 -11.82 7.15 1.86
N TYR A 475 -12.41 6.44 2.82
CA TYR A 475 -13.57 6.92 3.56
C TYR A 475 -13.31 8.26 4.25
N TRP A 476 -12.16 8.42 4.92
CA TRP A 476 -11.82 9.67 5.61
C TRP A 476 -11.62 10.83 4.65
N ASN A 477 -10.96 10.60 3.51
CA ASN A 477 -10.82 11.64 2.48
C ASN A 477 -12.18 12.07 1.92
N GLN A 478 -13.13 11.14 1.78
CA GLN A 478 -14.49 11.46 1.37
C GLN A 478 -15.22 12.26 2.45
N ARG A 479 -15.09 11.89 3.72
CA ARG A 479 -15.64 12.64 4.85
C ARG A 479 -15.13 14.08 4.88
N ASP A 480 -13.82 14.25 4.75
CA ASP A 480 -13.17 15.56 4.81
C ASP A 480 -13.53 16.44 3.61
N ALA A 481 -13.73 15.84 2.43
CA ALA A 481 -14.16 16.56 1.22
C ALA A 481 -15.64 16.98 1.25
N ILE A 482 -16.51 16.20 1.90
CA ILE A 482 -17.95 16.45 2.00
C ILE A 482 -18.27 17.55 3.02
N GLY A 483 -17.47 17.69 4.08
CA GLY A 483 -17.75 18.63 5.17
C GLY A 483 -18.86 18.14 6.12
N ASP A 484 -19.50 19.06 6.85
CA ASP A 484 -20.63 18.73 7.74
C ASP A 484 -21.95 18.63 6.95
N PRO A 485 -22.58 17.44 6.86
CA PRO A 485 -23.85 17.29 6.16
C PRO A 485 -25.03 18.06 6.79
N GLY A 486 -24.83 18.65 7.98
CA GLY A 486 -25.81 19.48 8.67
C GLY A 486 -25.92 20.92 8.17
N ASP A 487 -25.05 21.37 7.25
CA ASP A 487 -25.13 22.71 6.67
C ASP A 487 -26.37 22.85 5.76
N SER A 488 -27.17 23.90 5.98
CA SER A 488 -28.38 24.20 5.21
C SER A 488 -28.14 24.44 3.71
N TYR A 489 -26.90 24.72 3.31
CA TYR A 489 -26.51 24.95 1.91
C TYR A 489 -25.92 23.71 1.23
N TYR A 490 -25.85 22.56 1.92
CA TYR A 490 -25.26 21.34 1.39
C TYR A 490 -26.16 20.66 0.34
N ASP A 491 -25.67 20.57 -0.91
CA ASP A 491 -26.29 19.80 -1.98
C ASP A 491 -25.67 18.37 -2.04
N PRO A 492 -26.44 17.30 -1.77
CA PRO A 492 -25.90 15.95 -1.75
C PRO A 492 -25.39 15.46 -3.12
N VAL A 493 -25.88 16.04 -4.23
CA VAL A 493 -25.44 15.72 -5.58
C VAL A 493 -24.17 16.50 -5.92
N VAL A 494 -24.17 17.82 -5.77
CA VAL A 494 -23.03 18.66 -6.16
C VAL A 494 -21.89 18.53 -5.15
N ASP A 495 -22.17 18.83 -3.88
CA ASP A 495 -21.16 18.84 -2.81
C ASP A 495 -20.82 17.43 -2.35
N GLY A 496 -21.80 16.52 -2.36
CA GLY A 496 -21.65 15.17 -1.84
C GLY A 496 -21.13 14.11 -2.82
N LEU A 497 -21.47 14.22 -4.10
CA LEU A 497 -21.23 13.15 -5.08
C LEU A 497 -20.27 13.57 -6.20
N LEU A 498 -20.40 14.79 -6.71
CA LEU A 498 -19.61 15.28 -7.85
C LEU A 498 -18.27 15.90 -7.40
N ARG A 499 -18.29 16.77 -6.40
CA ARG A 499 -17.10 17.47 -5.90
C ARG A 499 -16.04 16.56 -5.23
N PRO A 500 -16.39 15.53 -4.44
CA PRO A 500 -15.42 14.70 -3.72
C PRO A 500 -14.64 13.72 -4.63
N TRP A 501 -13.65 14.22 -5.36
CA TRP A 501 -12.77 13.38 -6.18
C TRP A 501 -11.28 13.49 -5.82
N PRO A 502 -10.53 12.37 -5.73
CA PRO A 502 -9.08 12.40 -5.57
C PRO A 502 -8.38 13.18 -6.69
N LYS A 503 -7.51 14.12 -6.36
CA LYS A 503 -6.81 14.95 -7.37
C LYS A 503 -6.10 14.13 -8.48
N HIS A 504 -5.58 12.94 -8.15
CA HIS A 504 -4.87 12.06 -9.10
C HIS A 504 -5.22 10.58 -8.88
N THR A 505 -5.53 9.84 -9.96
CA THR A 505 -5.78 8.37 -9.91
C THR A 505 -4.58 7.59 -9.39
N LEU A 506 -3.36 8.05 -9.71
CA LEU A 506 -2.13 7.41 -9.25
C LEU A 506 -2.00 7.43 -7.73
N SER A 507 -2.29 8.57 -7.08
CA SER A 507 -2.23 8.67 -5.61
C SER A 507 -3.33 7.86 -4.94
N PHE A 508 -4.50 7.76 -5.58
CA PHE A 508 -5.56 6.86 -5.14
C PHE A 508 -5.09 5.40 -5.16
N ALA A 509 -4.46 4.94 -6.25
CA ALA A 509 -3.97 3.56 -6.36
C ALA A 509 -2.91 3.25 -5.28
N GLN A 510 -2.00 4.19 -5.02
CA GLN A 510 -1.02 4.07 -3.94
C GLN A 510 -1.67 3.96 -2.56
N MET A 511 -2.64 4.81 -2.26
CA MET A 511 -3.37 4.78 -1.00
C MET A 511 -4.08 3.44 -0.82
N LEU A 512 -4.78 2.97 -1.86
CA LEU A 512 -5.59 1.76 -1.81
C LEU A 512 -4.74 0.49 -1.65
N PHE A 513 -3.62 0.37 -2.37
CA PHE A 513 -2.85 -0.88 -2.43
C PHE A 513 -1.58 -0.87 -1.58
N ALA A 514 -1.06 0.30 -1.21
CA ALA A 514 0.13 0.43 -0.38
C ALA A 514 -0.17 1.05 1.00
N GLY A 515 -1.41 1.48 1.26
CA GLY A 515 -1.87 1.92 2.59
C GLY A 515 -1.30 3.24 3.09
N ARG A 516 -0.62 4.02 2.23
CA ARG A 516 -0.01 5.30 2.61
C ARG A 516 -0.94 6.47 2.30
N GLN A 517 -1.22 7.30 3.30
CA GLN A 517 -1.72 8.65 3.06
C GLN A 517 -0.54 9.57 2.72
N HIS A 518 -0.71 10.41 1.70
CA HIS A 518 0.31 11.30 1.14
C HIS A 518 1.36 11.74 2.15
N ASP A 519 2.64 11.42 1.91
CA ASP A 519 3.68 12.35 2.31
C ASP A 519 4.94 12.30 1.42
N ARG A 520 5.52 13.49 1.27
CA ARG A 520 6.70 13.93 0.53
C ARG A 520 6.57 14.09 -0.98
N GLY A 521 6.44 15.36 -1.38
CA GLY A 521 6.89 15.80 -2.69
C GLY A 521 6.23 17.06 -3.21
N SER A 522 6.42 18.19 -2.50
CA SER A 522 6.25 19.56 -3.01
C SER A 522 7.32 19.88 -4.07
N GLY A 523 7.53 18.98 -5.02
CA GLY A 523 8.35 19.19 -6.21
C GLY A 523 7.48 19.75 -7.32
N SER A 524 7.99 20.72 -8.07
CA SER A 524 7.35 21.26 -9.26
C SER A 524 7.35 20.21 -10.38
N GLY A 525 6.29 19.40 -10.46
CA GLY A 525 6.10 18.39 -11.51
C GLY A 525 5.11 17.29 -11.10
N ASN A 526 4.21 16.93 -12.02
CA ASN A 526 3.23 15.87 -11.81
C ASN A 526 3.92 14.50 -11.71
N VAL A 527 3.54 13.67 -10.74
CA VAL A 527 4.06 12.30 -10.61
C VAL A 527 3.39 11.41 -11.66
N VAL A 528 4.18 10.78 -12.53
CA VAL A 528 3.71 9.91 -13.63
C VAL A 528 3.99 8.43 -13.38
N ALA A 529 4.99 8.12 -12.58
CA ALA A 529 5.14 6.80 -12.00
C ALA A 529 5.69 6.90 -10.58
N ALA A 530 5.33 5.95 -9.73
CA ALA A 530 5.92 5.85 -8.41
C ALA A 530 5.87 4.42 -7.89
N SER A 531 6.93 4.02 -7.19
CA SER A 531 7.03 2.74 -6.54
C SER A 531 6.90 2.90 -5.03
N HIS A 532 6.00 2.12 -4.45
CA HIS A 532 5.83 2.08 -3.01
C HIS A 532 5.33 0.70 -2.59
N SER A 533 5.85 0.21 -1.45
CA SER A 533 5.51 -1.12 -0.91
C SER A 533 5.48 -2.18 -2.01
N GLY A 534 6.56 -2.30 -2.78
CA GLY A 534 6.76 -3.40 -3.73
C GLY A 534 5.80 -3.40 -4.92
N LEU A 535 5.05 -2.31 -5.09
CA LEU A 535 4.18 -2.07 -6.23
C LEU A 535 4.67 -0.81 -6.93
N CYS A 536 4.68 -0.82 -8.25
CA CYS A 536 4.91 0.35 -9.06
C CYS A 536 3.61 0.73 -9.76
N PHE A 537 3.24 2.00 -9.61
CA PHE A 537 2.05 2.61 -10.16
C PHE A 537 2.52 3.53 -11.29
N CYS A 538 2.12 3.26 -12.52
CA CYS A 538 2.58 3.98 -13.70
C CYS A 538 1.39 4.46 -14.52
N LEU A 539 1.38 5.73 -14.89
CA LEU A 539 0.43 6.24 -15.87
C LEU A 539 0.73 5.61 -17.23
N HIS A 540 -0.30 5.16 -17.95
CA HIS A 540 -0.16 4.49 -19.24
C HIS A 540 0.50 5.40 -20.29
N THR A 541 0.31 6.72 -20.17
CA THR A 541 0.96 7.71 -21.04
C THR A 541 2.48 7.76 -20.89
N LEU A 542 3.07 7.13 -19.87
CA LEU A 542 4.53 6.98 -19.78
C LEU A 542 5.06 5.86 -20.69
N THR A 543 4.22 4.89 -21.04
CA THR A 543 4.58 3.73 -21.86
C THR A 543 4.03 3.80 -23.29
N GLU A 544 2.99 4.60 -23.52
CA GLU A 544 2.34 4.73 -24.82
C GLU A 544 1.75 6.14 -24.99
N ILE A 545 2.00 6.78 -26.13
CA ILE A 545 1.31 8.03 -26.49
C ILE A 545 0.00 7.68 -27.19
N THR A 546 -1.09 8.25 -26.68
CA THR A 546 -2.44 7.96 -27.14
C THR A 546 -3.25 9.24 -27.23
N SER A 547 -4.07 9.34 -28.27
CA SER A 547 -5.12 10.36 -28.39
C SER A 547 -6.44 9.92 -27.75
N ASP A 548 -6.55 8.66 -27.34
CA ASP A 548 -7.72 8.12 -26.64
C ASP A 548 -7.68 8.54 -25.15
N PRO A 549 -8.63 9.40 -24.70
CA PRO A 549 -8.71 9.85 -23.32
C PRO A 549 -8.93 8.71 -22.31
N GLN A 550 -9.66 7.65 -22.71
CA GLN A 550 -9.91 6.52 -21.83
C GLN A 550 -8.62 5.77 -21.53
N ARG A 551 -7.74 5.62 -22.52
CA ARG A 551 -6.42 4.98 -22.36
C ARG A 551 -5.41 5.89 -21.67
N ALA A 552 -5.47 7.20 -21.92
CA ALA A 552 -4.56 8.18 -21.33
C ALA A 552 -4.69 8.29 -19.80
N CYS A 553 -5.88 8.06 -19.24
CA CYS A 553 -6.11 8.14 -17.79
C CYS A 553 -5.84 6.84 -17.02
N VAL A 554 -5.44 5.76 -17.71
CA VAL A 554 -5.18 4.46 -17.08
C VAL A 554 -3.90 4.50 -16.26
N VAL A 555 -3.97 3.97 -15.03
CA VAL A 555 -2.83 3.67 -14.18
C VAL A 555 -2.63 2.17 -14.14
N THR A 556 -1.44 1.73 -14.55
CA THR A 556 -1.02 0.33 -14.50
C THR A 556 -0.28 0.05 -13.20
N VAL A 557 -0.72 -0.98 -12.48
CA VAL A 557 -0.07 -1.51 -11.28
C VAL A 557 0.76 -2.73 -11.66
N VAL A 558 2.06 -2.64 -11.42
CA VAL A 558 3.03 -3.71 -11.69
C VAL A 558 3.75 -4.09 -10.38
N PRO A 559 4.13 -5.36 -10.19
CA PRO A 559 4.94 -5.74 -9.05
C PRO A 559 6.37 -5.21 -9.21
N GLY A 560 6.96 -4.72 -8.12
CA GLY A 560 8.36 -4.29 -8.05
C GLY A 560 8.57 -2.78 -7.98
N ARG A 561 9.72 -2.34 -8.50
CA ARG A 561 10.28 -0.99 -8.36
C ARG A 561 10.76 -0.43 -9.70
N ILE A 562 10.89 0.90 -9.78
CA ILE A 562 11.39 1.59 -10.97
C ILE A 562 12.92 1.41 -11.04
N LYS A 563 13.41 0.88 -12.15
CA LYS A 563 14.84 0.65 -12.41
C LYS A 563 15.28 1.41 -13.65
N TRP A 564 16.35 2.17 -13.54
CA TRP A 564 16.96 2.90 -14.66
C TRP A 564 18.47 2.91 -14.51
N ASN A 565 19.23 2.64 -15.58
CA ASN A 565 20.70 2.56 -15.57
C ASN A 565 21.32 1.69 -14.45
N GLY A 566 20.57 0.69 -13.98
CA GLY A 566 21.01 -0.16 -12.87
C GLY A 566 20.86 0.46 -11.47
N PHE A 567 20.29 1.65 -11.37
CA PHE A 567 19.83 2.29 -10.14
C PHE A 567 18.32 2.12 -9.98
N MET A 568 17.83 2.28 -8.75
CA MET A 568 16.42 2.19 -8.42
C MET A 568 15.92 3.55 -8.00
N TYR A 569 14.69 3.86 -8.39
CA TYR A 569 14.05 5.14 -8.12
C TYR A 569 12.68 4.91 -7.49
N ASP A 570 12.24 5.86 -6.69
CA ASP A 570 10.94 5.82 -6.03
C ASP A 570 9.86 6.44 -6.90
N MET A 571 10.23 7.35 -7.82
CA MET A 571 9.27 8.05 -8.65
C MET A 571 9.84 8.59 -9.95
N ILE A 572 8.94 8.81 -10.90
CA ILE A 572 9.15 9.54 -12.16
C ILE A 572 8.17 10.70 -12.16
N ARG A 573 8.67 11.89 -12.48
CA ARG A 573 7.90 13.13 -12.58
C ARG A 573 7.98 13.70 -13.98
N ASP A 574 6.94 14.41 -14.38
CA ASP A 574 7.05 15.32 -15.52
C ASP A 574 8.07 16.42 -15.21
N GLN A 575 8.83 16.81 -16.23
CA GLN A 575 9.72 17.96 -16.14
C GLN A 575 8.87 19.23 -15.91
N GLY A 576 9.00 19.86 -14.74
CA GLY A 576 8.30 21.12 -14.45
C GLY A 576 8.79 22.27 -15.34
N GLU A 577 7.92 23.26 -15.60
CA GLU A 577 8.15 24.41 -16.50
C GLU A 577 9.29 25.40 -16.12
N TRP A 578 10.30 24.99 -15.34
CA TRP A 578 11.48 25.82 -15.08
C TRP A 578 12.65 25.47 -16.00
N LYS A 579 12.66 26.11 -17.18
CA LYS A 579 13.74 27.00 -17.67
C LYS A 579 13.52 27.35 -19.16
N MET A 580 12.63 28.31 -19.40
CA MET A 580 12.81 29.28 -20.50
C MET A 580 13.13 30.67 -19.94
N SER A 581 13.80 30.74 -18.79
CA SER A 581 14.48 31.97 -18.38
C SER A 581 15.77 32.08 -19.20
N THR A 582 15.79 33.09 -20.08
CA THR A 582 17.00 33.61 -20.72
C THR A 582 18.21 33.54 -19.77
N PRO A 583 19.40 33.11 -20.23
CA PRO A 583 20.57 32.99 -19.36
C PRO A 583 20.98 34.38 -18.88
N ARG A 584 20.52 34.78 -17.69
CA ARG A 584 21.17 35.87 -16.96
C ARG A 584 22.43 35.28 -16.36
N GLN A 585 23.57 35.78 -16.85
CA GLN A 585 24.90 35.55 -16.33
C GLN A 585 24.92 35.56 -14.81
N GLY A 586 24.97 34.38 -14.21
CA GLY A 586 25.31 34.15 -12.81
C GLY A 586 26.27 32.97 -12.80
N GLY A 587 27.53 33.23 -12.46
CA GLY A 587 28.70 32.37 -12.69
C GLY A 587 28.79 31.08 -11.87
N TYR A 588 27.71 30.34 -11.74
CA TYR A 588 27.74 28.92 -11.36
C TYR A 588 27.01 28.12 -12.42
N ASN A 589 27.78 27.51 -13.32
CA ASN A 589 27.28 26.55 -14.29
C ASN A 589 26.63 25.39 -13.52
N ALA A 590 25.30 25.38 -13.44
CA ALA A 590 24.56 24.18 -13.09
C ALA A 590 25.02 23.08 -14.04
N VAL A 591 25.66 22.05 -13.48
CA VAL A 591 26.23 20.92 -14.20
C VAL A 591 25.18 20.34 -15.13
N SER A 592 25.48 20.43 -16.42
CA SER A 592 24.98 19.66 -17.57
C SER A 592 23.76 18.77 -17.32
N MET A 593 22.60 19.18 -17.84
CA MET A 593 21.52 18.24 -18.19
C MET A 593 22.04 17.34 -19.31
N THR A 594 22.39 16.10 -19.00
CA THR A 594 22.74 15.07 -20.00
C THR A 594 21.49 14.27 -20.35
N THR A 595 21.04 14.33 -21.61
CA THR A 595 20.07 13.38 -22.17
C THR A 595 20.68 11.99 -22.12
N VAL A 596 20.17 11.12 -21.25
CA VAL A 596 20.86 9.85 -20.96
C VAL A 596 20.46 8.73 -21.92
N THR A 597 19.23 8.72 -22.45
CA THR A 597 18.79 7.66 -23.39
C THR A 597 17.57 8.07 -24.20
N LYS A 598 17.51 7.62 -25.47
CA LYS A 598 16.37 7.75 -26.39
C LYS A 598 15.70 6.37 -26.51
N TYR A 599 14.38 6.31 -26.36
CA TYR A 599 13.60 5.07 -26.48
C TYR A 599 12.74 5.13 -27.76
N ASP A 600 13.05 4.27 -28.73
CA ASP A 600 12.45 4.30 -30.09
C ASP A 600 11.31 3.29 -30.29
N ASP A 601 11.08 2.37 -29.35
CA ASP A 601 10.06 1.31 -29.44
C ASP A 601 8.70 1.69 -28.83
N LEU A 602 8.37 2.99 -28.77
CA LEU A 602 7.08 3.45 -28.23
C LEU A 602 5.96 3.16 -29.22
N ALA A 603 4.88 2.55 -28.72
CA ALA A 603 3.61 2.56 -29.44
C ALA A 603 3.10 4.01 -29.50
N ASP A 604 3.02 4.56 -30.71
CA ASP A 604 2.38 5.85 -30.98
C ASP A 604 1.10 5.58 -31.78
N SER A 605 -0.04 5.72 -31.11
CA SER A 605 -1.36 5.62 -31.75
C SER A 605 -1.86 6.97 -32.28
N SER A 606 -1.05 8.02 -32.16
CA SER A 606 -1.35 9.36 -32.66
C SER A 606 -0.98 9.52 -34.14
N THR A 607 -1.24 10.70 -34.70
CA THR A 607 -1.16 11.03 -36.13
C THR A 607 0.15 10.56 -36.78
N SER A 608 0.06 9.86 -37.92
CA SER A 608 1.19 9.24 -38.67
C SER A 608 2.31 10.18 -39.15
N GLY A 609 2.23 11.48 -38.86
CA GLY A 609 3.23 12.50 -39.20
C GLY A 609 4.02 13.07 -38.00
N LEU A 610 3.76 12.57 -36.79
CA LEU A 610 4.48 12.92 -35.57
C LEU A 610 5.45 11.81 -35.17
N VAL A 611 6.63 12.19 -34.70
CA VAL A 611 7.61 11.28 -34.11
C VAL A 611 7.88 11.76 -32.69
N ALA A 612 7.56 10.93 -31.70
CA ALA A 612 7.76 11.24 -30.30
C ALA A 612 8.86 10.37 -29.68
N GLU A 613 9.76 11.01 -28.95
CA GLU A 613 10.87 10.37 -28.26
C GLU A 613 10.70 10.58 -26.75
N LEU A 614 10.67 9.51 -25.95
CA LEU A 614 10.70 9.63 -24.50
C LEU A 614 12.12 9.94 -24.03
N ILE A 615 12.26 11.04 -23.29
CA ILE A 615 13.52 11.47 -22.68
C ILE A 615 13.39 11.31 -21.17
N ILE A 616 14.37 10.62 -20.57
CA ILE A 616 14.48 10.43 -19.13
C ILE A 616 15.78 11.08 -18.65
N ASP A 617 15.64 11.99 -17.69
CA ASP A 617 16.72 12.75 -17.07
C ASP A 617 16.79 12.44 -15.57
N GLU A 618 18.01 12.28 -15.04
CA GLU A 618 18.26 12.12 -13.60
C GLU A 618 18.28 13.50 -12.93
N ILE A 619 17.39 13.73 -11.96
CA ILE A 619 17.27 15.02 -11.27
C ILE A 619 18.35 15.12 -10.19
N PHE A 620 19.60 15.45 -10.53
CA PHE A 620 20.74 15.56 -9.61
C PHE A 620 21.07 14.26 -8.81
N PRO A 621 22.34 14.04 -8.39
CA PRO A 621 22.81 12.73 -7.92
C PRO A 621 22.28 12.27 -6.55
N GLU A 622 21.50 13.10 -5.84
CA GLU A 622 20.89 12.76 -4.54
C GLU A 622 19.38 12.49 -4.61
N SER A 623 18.74 12.55 -5.80
CA SER A 623 17.30 12.35 -5.86
C SER A 623 16.92 10.88 -6.09
N THR A 624 15.91 10.42 -5.34
CA THR A 624 15.22 9.15 -5.60
C THR A 624 14.21 9.27 -6.74
N SER A 625 14.35 10.29 -7.60
CA SER A 625 13.36 10.67 -8.62
C SER A 625 13.96 10.89 -10.00
N LEU A 626 13.27 10.39 -11.02
CA LEU A 626 13.57 10.67 -12.42
C LEU A 626 12.64 11.77 -12.95
N SER A 627 13.12 12.53 -13.93
CA SER A 627 12.31 13.39 -14.78
C SER A 627 12.05 12.69 -16.11
N ALA A 628 10.83 12.73 -16.61
CA ALA A 628 10.47 12.21 -17.93
C ALA A 628 9.65 13.23 -18.72
N PHE A 629 9.90 13.32 -20.03
CA PHE A 629 9.09 14.10 -20.96
C PHE A 629 9.23 13.57 -22.39
N TYR A 630 8.23 13.83 -23.21
CA TYR A 630 8.29 13.51 -24.64
C TYR A 630 8.82 14.68 -25.42
N ARG A 631 9.75 14.42 -26.34
CA ARG A 631 10.14 15.34 -27.40
C ARG A 631 9.43 14.94 -28.67
N VAL A 632 8.50 15.77 -29.12
CA VAL A 632 7.72 15.52 -30.34
C VAL A 632 8.26 16.34 -31.48
N SER A 633 8.44 15.70 -32.63
CA SER A 633 8.93 16.29 -33.88
C SER A 633 8.01 15.92 -35.05
N THR A 634 8.10 16.68 -36.14
CA THR A 634 7.29 16.44 -37.35
C THR A 634 8.15 16.59 -38.60
N ALA A 635 7.93 15.70 -39.57
CA ALA A 635 8.59 15.75 -40.87
C ALA A 635 8.30 17.05 -41.65
N ALA A 636 7.17 17.72 -41.37
CA ALA A 636 6.80 18.97 -42.00
C ALA A 636 7.65 20.17 -41.54
N PHE A 637 8.24 20.10 -40.34
CA PHE A 637 9.07 21.18 -39.77
C PHE A 637 10.36 20.60 -39.15
N PRO A 638 11.30 20.11 -39.99
CA PRO A 638 12.56 19.56 -39.51
C PRO A 638 13.33 20.63 -38.72
N GLY A 639 13.55 20.39 -37.43
CA GLY A 639 14.25 21.29 -36.52
C GLY A 639 13.36 21.97 -35.45
N ARG A 640 12.03 21.91 -35.59
CA ARG A 640 11.12 22.32 -34.50
C ARG A 640 10.69 21.10 -33.70
N HIS A 641 10.88 21.18 -32.39
CA HIS A 641 10.40 20.20 -31.43
C HIS A 641 9.63 20.92 -30.33
N PHE A 642 8.64 20.24 -29.76
CA PHE A 642 8.00 20.66 -28.51
C PHE A 642 8.14 19.54 -27.49
N SER A 643 8.21 19.94 -26.22
CA SER A 643 8.27 19.02 -25.10
C SER A 643 6.87 18.89 -24.48
N LEU A 644 6.52 17.68 -24.04
CA LEU A 644 5.24 17.41 -23.42
C LEU A 644 5.40 16.42 -22.25
N GLY A 645 4.84 16.74 -21.09
CA GLY A 645 4.79 15.81 -19.95
C GLY A 645 3.82 14.65 -20.18
N ALA A 646 4.09 13.48 -19.60
CA ALA A 646 3.20 12.33 -19.69
C ALA A 646 1.87 12.57 -18.94
N ALA A 647 1.87 13.27 -17.80
CA ALA A 647 0.62 13.70 -17.15
C ALA A 647 -0.05 14.85 -17.90
N GLU A 648 0.74 15.68 -18.60
CA GLU A 648 0.24 16.79 -19.41
C GLU A 648 -0.60 16.29 -20.60
N ILE A 649 -0.22 15.19 -21.25
CA ILE A 649 -1.02 14.53 -22.30
C ILE A 649 -2.46 14.30 -21.82
N TRP A 650 -2.60 13.69 -20.62
CA TRP A 650 -3.92 13.46 -20.03
C TRP A 650 -4.64 14.77 -19.70
N ALA A 651 -3.94 15.74 -19.11
CA ALA A 651 -4.53 17.04 -18.76
C ALA A 651 -5.12 17.75 -19.99
N GLN A 652 -4.43 17.69 -21.14
CA GLN A 652 -4.88 18.30 -22.40
C GLN A 652 -6.05 17.53 -23.02
N LEU A 653 -5.97 16.20 -23.12
CA LEU A 653 -7.05 15.38 -23.69
C LEU A 653 -8.35 15.51 -22.90
N ARG A 654 -8.25 15.64 -21.57
CA ARG A 654 -9.40 15.84 -20.69
C ARG A 654 -10.20 17.10 -21.04
N VAL A 655 -9.53 18.20 -21.39
CA VAL A 655 -10.19 19.47 -21.76
C VAL A 655 -11.01 19.34 -23.04
N HIS A 656 -10.52 18.56 -23.99
CA HIS A 656 -11.22 18.34 -25.26
C HIS A 656 -12.37 17.35 -25.14
N SER A 657 -12.23 16.34 -24.29
CA SER A 657 -13.20 15.24 -24.15
C SER A 657 -14.50 15.66 -23.45
N CYS A 658 -14.46 16.64 -22.55
CA CYS A 658 -15.65 17.16 -21.85
C CYS A 658 -16.42 18.22 -22.67
N LYS A 659 -15.95 18.59 -23.87
CA LYS A 659 -16.59 19.56 -24.78
C LYS A 659 -17.33 18.92 -25.95
N LEU A 660 -17.22 17.60 -26.09
CA LEU A 660 -17.96 16.75 -27.04
C LEU A 660 -19.17 16.16 -26.31
#